data_AF-A0A5B8Y0C2-F1
#
_entry.id   AF-A0A5B8Y0C2-F1
#
_cell.length_a   1.000
_cell.length_b   1.000
_cell.length_c   1.000
_cell.angle_alpha   90.00
_cell.angle_beta   90.00
_cell.angle_gamma   90.00
#
_symmetry.space_group_name_H-M   'P 1'
#
loop_
_entity.id
_entity.type
_entity.pdbx_description
1 polymer ?
#
loop_
_entity_poly.entity_id
_entity_poly.type
_entity_poly.pdbx_seq_one_letter_code
_entity_poly.pdbx_strand_id
1 'polypeptide(L)'
;MGFTFFETMSGEFRIDHKPMKATVWLACEVPQIEAFNDGVIRLDGVIHIDSWADDLPLSGELRISFLRKKTLEYELRFDDHEGRKCRIEGRKDLGITRRLLGMTHLNCEVFCESSLVGSGYLEFDLRDLMSFLGSPQAGTSARHLPIAAGPEPEDVEALRMAMEELISAGAKVPAVSEKTLSRTLKLISQLPPHAQKGYWAALHAYNALRSDGLKRVVSLPIMIGHFGRPDYLDAIGVPAYDNPVREPRERWHQQLVGPEVLENESTIECDVVVVGTGAGGAPLAASLAEKGFAVALVEEGRWADRADFSGELETRISKFWRDSGLSTIVSNAPLMVPTGRVVGGTTVINSGTSFGTPHAVLKEWRELGFGSDFEPDNFSEWTQKVARELGIAPAQDAWLGAIAGRVAVGAEHLRDRFPELEHGPLPRNAPGCDGQGLCTLGCPTGAKRSTDQSWVPRALKAGAQCFTGLRVARVLMRGDKAVGVVARGLDEFGVHKELRIKARAVVISCGTFGSPILLQESGINLPALGKNLSVHPALGVIAEFPHSLGEPWRAIPQSYGVHGVGDSRIRYEGFYVPPGLMAAALGEYNDALNSWMDSVNRVGQFGFMVRDRGVGTVRRGPGGRPIVTYKITPDVLSLMKIGLANLCEIMLAGGAERINIGVRGLGDIASVDHARALSSEGIKPWHLSPMAFHPLGTCAMGVSAKSAVVDLRHQVFGTEGLYVVDGASVPSSLGVNPQVTIMSMALRAADLLAQDLS
;
A
#
# COMPACT_ATOMS: atom_id res chain seq x y z
N MET A 1 22.00 -20.29 38.23
CA MET A 1 20.73 -19.72 38.74
C MET A 1 19.58 -20.45 38.10
N GLY A 2 18.51 -20.70 38.85
CA GLY A 2 17.27 -21.24 38.29
C GLY A 2 16.64 -20.30 37.27
N PHE A 3 15.75 -20.83 36.42
CA PHE A 3 15.04 -20.06 35.40
C PHE A 3 13.57 -20.45 35.38
N THR A 4 12.73 -19.56 34.88
CA THR A 4 11.28 -19.79 34.74
C THR A 4 10.92 -19.79 33.26
N PHE A 5 10.15 -20.79 32.83
CA PHE A 5 9.53 -20.82 31.51
C PHE A 5 8.03 -21.09 31.63
N PHE A 6 7.26 -20.81 30.58
CA PHE A 6 5.81 -20.99 30.57
C PHE A 6 5.42 -22.10 29.61
N GLU A 7 4.39 -22.85 29.97
CA GLU A 7 3.99 -24.03 29.25
C GLU A 7 2.48 -24.25 29.28
N THR A 8 1.93 -24.87 28.24
CA THR A 8 0.53 -25.29 28.21
C THR A 8 0.42 -26.79 28.00
N MET A 9 -0.16 -27.49 28.97
CA MET A 9 -0.52 -28.88 28.82
C MET A 9 -2.01 -28.99 28.49
N SER A 10 -2.36 -29.87 27.56
CA SER A 10 -3.77 -30.12 27.23
C SER A 10 -4.05 -31.61 27.24
N GLY A 11 -5.25 -32.01 27.61
CA GLY A 11 -5.56 -33.43 27.71
C GLY A 11 -7.00 -33.72 28.06
N GLU A 12 -7.28 -35.00 28.29
CA GLU A 12 -8.62 -35.47 28.62
C GLU A 12 -8.59 -36.32 29.90
N PHE A 13 -9.54 -36.04 30.79
CA PHE A 13 -9.79 -36.81 32.00
C PHE A 13 -11.16 -37.45 31.96
N ARG A 14 -11.33 -38.55 32.69
CA ARG A 14 -12.63 -39.09 33.07
C ARG A 14 -12.78 -39.00 34.57
N ILE A 15 -13.63 -38.08 35.02
CA ILE A 15 -13.91 -37.84 36.44
C ILE A 15 -15.35 -38.24 36.72
N ASP A 16 -15.56 -39.08 37.73
CA ASP A 16 -16.86 -39.70 38.03
C ASP A 16 -17.53 -40.30 36.77
N HIS A 17 -16.71 -40.98 35.95
CA HIS A 17 -17.06 -41.64 34.69
C HIS A 17 -17.42 -40.71 33.50
N LYS A 18 -17.42 -39.39 33.67
CA LYS A 18 -17.69 -38.41 32.60
C LYS A 18 -16.39 -37.93 31.94
N PRO A 19 -16.29 -37.91 30.61
CA PRO A 19 -15.14 -37.31 29.92
C PRO A 19 -15.16 -35.79 30.08
N MET A 20 -14.01 -35.22 30.37
CA MET A 20 -13.78 -33.79 30.56
C MET A 20 -12.48 -33.41 29.86
N LYS A 21 -12.49 -32.28 29.16
CA LYS A 21 -11.27 -31.71 28.60
C LYS A 21 -10.60 -30.87 29.65
N ALA A 22 -9.28 -30.87 29.62
CA ALA A 22 -8.47 -30.10 30.52
C ALA A 22 -7.39 -29.35 29.78
N THR A 23 -7.13 -28.15 30.26
CA THR A 23 -5.99 -27.34 29.87
C THR A 23 -5.33 -26.81 31.14
N VAL A 24 -4.01 -26.93 31.20
CA VAL A 24 -3.21 -26.59 32.35
C VAL A 24 -2.13 -25.63 31.89
N TRP A 25 -2.18 -24.38 32.35
CA TRP A 25 -1.17 -23.38 32.08
C TRP A 25 -0.20 -23.31 33.25
N LEU A 26 1.09 -23.50 32.99
CA LEU A 26 2.11 -23.61 34.02
C LEU A 26 3.20 -22.57 33.82
N ALA A 27 3.59 -21.91 34.89
CA ALA A 27 4.89 -21.32 35.07
C ALA A 27 5.79 -22.36 35.76
N CYS A 28 6.83 -22.79 35.05
CA CYS A 28 7.73 -23.84 35.48
C CYS A 28 9.02 -23.19 36.02
N GLU A 29 9.22 -23.22 37.33
CA GLU A 29 10.46 -22.77 37.96
C GLU A 29 11.43 -23.95 38.10
N VAL A 30 12.50 -23.88 37.32
CA VAL A 30 13.55 -24.90 37.30
C VAL A 30 14.67 -24.43 38.23
N PRO A 31 14.85 -25.03 39.42
CA PRO A 31 16.07 -24.78 40.20
C PRO A 31 17.26 -25.32 39.41
N GLN A 32 18.43 -24.71 39.55
CA GLN A 32 19.61 -25.04 38.73
C GLN A 32 19.89 -26.57 38.70
N ILE A 33 19.54 -27.23 37.60
CA ILE A 33 19.80 -28.65 37.39
C ILE A 33 21.23 -28.76 36.85
N GLU A 34 22.15 -29.28 37.66
CA GLU A 34 23.43 -29.71 37.12
C GLU A 34 23.18 -30.87 36.15
N ALA A 35 23.69 -30.75 34.93
CA ALA A 35 23.62 -31.84 33.96
C ALA A 35 24.09 -33.12 34.65
N PHE A 36 23.26 -34.17 34.60
CA PHE A 36 23.49 -35.50 35.19
C PHE A 36 23.02 -35.77 36.64
N ASN A 37 22.05 -35.05 37.24
CA ASN A 37 21.41 -35.46 38.52
C ASN A 37 19.86 -35.48 38.49
N ASP A 38 19.25 -36.20 39.45
CA ASP A 38 17.80 -36.21 39.68
C ASP A 38 17.33 -34.80 40.11
N GLY A 39 16.28 -34.28 39.49
CA GLY A 39 15.83 -32.88 39.66
C GLY A 39 14.34 -32.76 40.00
N VAL A 40 13.99 -31.73 40.77
CA VAL A 40 12.60 -31.36 41.08
C VAL A 40 12.33 -29.97 40.49
N ILE A 41 11.36 -29.87 39.60
CA ILE A 41 10.88 -28.62 39.00
C ILE A 41 9.60 -28.23 39.73
N ARG A 42 9.51 -26.97 40.17
CA ARG A 42 8.28 -26.45 40.78
C ARG A 42 7.38 -25.89 39.70
N LEU A 43 6.09 -26.15 39.84
CA LEU A 43 5.06 -25.79 38.89
C LEU A 43 4.05 -24.92 39.62
N ASP A 44 3.78 -23.72 39.13
CA ASP A 44 2.73 -22.85 39.62
C ASP A 44 1.91 -22.39 38.42
N GLY A 45 0.59 -22.41 38.51
CA GLY A 45 -0.21 -22.23 37.31
C GLY A 45 -1.70 -22.14 37.53
N VAL A 46 -2.43 -22.31 36.45
CA VAL A 46 -3.89 -22.29 36.41
C VAL A 46 -4.38 -23.55 35.70
N ILE A 47 -5.34 -24.23 36.30
CA ILE A 47 -5.96 -25.41 35.72
C ILE A 47 -7.39 -25.08 35.31
N HIS A 48 -7.72 -25.48 34.08
CA HIS A 48 -9.07 -25.47 33.55
C HIS A 48 -9.47 -26.91 33.24
N ILE A 49 -10.59 -27.37 33.81
CA ILE A 49 -11.23 -28.64 33.52
C ILE A 49 -12.71 -28.34 33.36
N ASP A 50 -13.21 -28.53 32.14
CA ASP A 50 -14.56 -28.13 31.73
C ASP A 50 -15.61 -28.56 32.78
N SER A 51 -16.32 -27.58 33.36
CA SER A 51 -17.41 -27.80 34.31
C SER A 51 -17.01 -28.49 35.63
N TRP A 52 -15.72 -28.46 36.00
CA TRP A 52 -15.22 -29.08 37.23
C TRP A 52 -14.16 -28.25 37.97
N ALA A 53 -13.28 -27.57 37.24
CA ALA A 53 -12.31 -26.64 37.81
C ALA A 53 -12.06 -25.52 36.79
N ASP A 54 -12.72 -24.37 36.94
CA ASP A 54 -12.64 -23.29 35.95
C ASP A 54 -11.60 -22.24 36.38
N ASP A 55 -10.45 -22.24 35.71
CA ASP A 55 -9.35 -21.31 35.88
C ASP A 55 -8.87 -21.18 37.33
N LEU A 56 -8.75 -22.32 38.02
CA LEU A 56 -8.36 -22.36 39.42
C LEU A 56 -6.85 -22.39 39.58
N PRO A 57 -6.29 -21.71 40.61
CA PRO A 57 -4.86 -21.77 40.88
C PRO A 57 -4.42 -23.20 41.17
N LEU A 58 -3.28 -23.59 40.61
CA LEU A 58 -2.64 -24.86 40.86
C LEU A 58 -1.19 -24.66 41.26
N SER A 59 -0.66 -25.60 42.05
CA SER A 59 0.77 -25.72 42.33
C SER A 59 1.18 -27.18 42.33
N GLY A 60 2.42 -27.48 41.99
CA GLY A 60 2.85 -28.86 41.83
C GLY A 60 4.36 -29.01 41.73
N GLU A 61 4.78 -30.26 41.61
CA GLU A 61 6.17 -30.63 41.41
C GLU A 61 6.29 -31.67 40.30
N LEU A 62 7.31 -31.49 39.46
CA LEU A 62 7.73 -32.46 38.46
C LEU A 62 9.12 -33.00 38.86
N ARG A 63 9.18 -34.28 39.17
CA ARG A 63 10.40 -34.99 39.59
C ARG A 63 10.93 -35.85 38.46
N ILE A 64 12.19 -35.64 38.11
CA ILE A 64 12.84 -36.34 37.00
C ILE A 64 14.04 -37.11 37.52
N SER A 65 14.05 -38.44 37.35
CA SER A 65 15.15 -39.33 37.76
C SER A 65 15.83 -39.98 36.54
N PHE A 66 16.96 -39.43 36.12
CA PHE A 66 17.65 -39.84 34.88
C PHE A 66 18.63 -41.01 35.07
N LEU A 67 19.32 -41.11 36.22
CA LEU A 67 20.44 -42.05 36.42
C LEU A 67 20.01 -43.40 36.99
N ARG A 68 19.02 -43.44 37.90
CA ARG A 68 18.68 -44.67 38.64
C ARG A 68 17.46 -45.41 38.09
N LYS A 69 16.42 -44.68 37.65
CA LYS A 69 15.13 -45.30 37.28
C LYS A 69 14.62 -44.92 35.89
N LYS A 70 15.19 -43.89 35.25
CA LYS A 70 14.71 -43.33 33.97
C LYS A 70 13.22 -43.05 34.02
N THR A 71 12.76 -42.29 35.02
CA THR A 71 11.33 -42.03 35.27
C THR A 71 11.07 -40.54 35.44
N LEU A 72 9.89 -40.11 35.00
CA LEU A 72 9.32 -38.79 35.22
C LEU A 72 8.05 -38.98 36.05
N GLU A 73 8.00 -38.37 37.23
CA GLU A 73 6.87 -38.39 38.16
C GLU A 73 6.40 -36.96 38.37
N TYR A 74 5.09 -36.71 38.35
CA TYR A 74 4.56 -35.37 38.56
C TYR A 74 3.30 -35.41 39.41
N GLU A 75 3.15 -34.36 40.21
CA GLU A 75 2.01 -34.16 41.09
C GLU A 75 1.58 -32.70 41.00
N LEU A 76 0.33 -32.47 40.61
CA LEU A 76 -0.30 -31.15 40.52
C LEU A 76 -1.42 -31.08 41.54
N ARG A 77 -1.50 -30.01 42.33
CA ARG A 77 -2.49 -29.79 43.38
C ARG A 77 -3.30 -28.53 43.10
N PHE A 78 -4.60 -28.60 43.30
CA PHE A 78 -5.54 -27.49 43.15
C PHE A 78 -6.76 -27.76 44.02
N ASP A 79 -7.54 -26.71 44.28
CA ASP A 79 -8.86 -26.85 44.90
C ASP A 79 -9.91 -26.83 43.78
N ASP A 80 -10.91 -27.70 43.81
CA ASP A 80 -11.98 -27.71 42.79
C ASP A 80 -13.04 -26.62 43.04
N HIS A 81 -14.05 -26.53 42.17
CA HIS A 81 -15.13 -25.53 42.30
C HIS A 81 -15.95 -25.65 43.60
N GLU A 82 -15.94 -26.80 44.25
CA GLU A 82 -16.61 -27.05 45.55
C GLU A 82 -15.65 -26.80 46.73
N GLY A 83 -14.40 -26.41 46.47
CA GLY A 83 -13.36 -26.16 47.47
C GLY A 83 -12.70 -27.43 48.00
N ARG A 84 -12.89 -28.59 47.35
CA ARG A 84 -12.23 -29.84 47.74
C ARG A 84 -10.79 -29.82 47.26
N LYS A 85 -9.88 -30.29 48.12
CA LYS A 85 -8.45 -30.39 47.78
C LYS A 85 -8.21 -31.57 46.86
N CYS A 86 -7.84 -31.27 45.63
CA CYS A 86 -7.62 -32.25 44.57
C CYS A 86 -6.14 -32.29 44.15
N ARG A 87 -5.73 -33.44 43.63
CA ARG A 87 -4.40 -33.63 43.04
C ARG A 87 -4.43 -34.59 41.86
N ILE A 88 -3.61 -34.28 40.87
CA ILE A 88 -3.34 -35.11 39.69
C ILE A 88 -1.95 -35.68 39.85
N GLU A 89 -1.84 -37.01 39.84
CA GLU A 89 -0.58 -37.72 39.96
C GLU A 89 -0.34 -38.57 38.71
N GLY A 90 0.88 -38.53 38.17
CA GLY A 90 1.24 -39.34 37.01
C GLY A 90 2.70 -39.74 37.01
N ARG A 91 2.98 -40.85 36.32
CA ARG A 91 4.33 -41.39 36.15
C ARG A 91 4.57 -41.91 34.74
N LYS A 92 5.76 -41.65 34.20
CA LYS A 92 6.20 -42.11 32.89
C LYS A 92 7.63 -42.67 32.92
N ASP A 93 7.84 -43.83 32.31
CA ASP A 93 9.17 -44.40 32.10
C ASP A 93 9.82 -43.81 30.83
N LEU A 94 10.97 -43.18 30.98
CA LEU A 94 11.77 -42.51 29.95
C LEU A 94 12.72 -43.47 29.19
N GLY A 95 12.79 -44.75 29.58
CA GLY A 95 13.85 -45.66 29.17
C GLY A 95 13.74 -46.36 27.81
N ILE A 96 12.59 -46.31 27.11
CA ILE A 96 12.33 -47.25 25.99
C ILE A 96 12.02 -46.59 24.62
N THR A 97 11.92 -45.27 24.45
CA THR A 97 11.52 -44.70 23.15
C THR A 97 12.48 -43.65 22.57
N ARG A 98 12.96 -43.90 21.34
CA ARG A 98 13.67 -42.94 20.45
C ARG A 98 12.78 -41.77 19.95
N ARG A 99 11.57 -41.60 20.50
CA ARG A 99 10.54 -40.62 20.08
C ARG A 99 10.45 -39.35 20.95
N LEU A 100 11.45 -39.08 21.79
CA LEU A 100 11.44 -37.97 22.75
C LEU A 100 11.65 -36.56 22.14
N LEU A 101 11.59 -36.40 20.82
CA LEU A 101 11.79 -35.12 20.12
C LEU A 101 10.46 -34.52 19.61
N GLY A 102 9.35 -34.75 20.34
CA GLY A 102 8.01 -34.21 20.03
C GLY A 102 6.99 -34.42 21.17
N MET A 103 5.70 -34.22 20.85
CA MET A 103 4.56 -34.29 21.79
C MET A 103 4.51 -35.59 22.61
N THR A 104 4.34 -35.43 23.92
CA THR A 104 4.48 -36.48 24.93
C THR A 104 3.21 -36.59 25.77
N HIS A 105 2.54 -37.74 25.70
CA HIS A 105 1.41 -38.08 26.56
C HIS A 105 1.88 -38.54 27.94
N LEU A 106 1.27 -37.99 28.98
CA LEU A 106 1.48 -38.30 30.39
C LEU A 106 0.17 -38.78 30.98
N ASN A 107 0.04 -40.10 31.18
CA ASN A 107 -1.14 -40.65 31.86
C ASN A 107 -1.11 -40.28 33.35
N CYS A 108 -2.27 -40.04 33.94
CA CYS A 108 -2.43 -39.63 35.33
C CYS A 108 -3.75 -40.10 35.95
N GLU A 109 -3.76 -40.11 37.27
CA GLU A 109 -4.90 -40.36 38.15
C GLU A 109 -5.25 -39.08 38.91
N VAL A 110 -6.54 -38.88 39.18
CA VAL A 110 -7.08 -37.68 39.83
C VAL A 110 -7.69 -38.07 41.17
N PHE A 111 -7.22 -37.45 42.24
CA PHE A 111 -7.68 -37.70 43.61
C PHE A 111 -8.26 -36.42 44.21
N CYS A 112 -9.36 -36.52 44.95
CA CYS A 112 -9.88 -35.42 45.78
C CYS A 112 -10.13 -35.92 47.20
N GLU A 113 -9.67 -35.17 48.20
CA GLU A 113 -9.72 -35.56 49.62
C GLU A 113 -9.18 -36.99 49.89
N SER A 114 -8.20 -37.43 49.10
CA SER A 114 -7.59 -38.78 49.11
C SER A 114 -8.42 -39.91 48.49
N SER A 115 -9.59 -39.64 47.92
CA SER A 115 -10.36 -40.61 47.13
C SER A 115 -10.00 -40.50 45.65
N LEU A 116 -9.81 -41.63 44.96
CA LEU A 116 -9.63 -41.65 43.50
C LEU A 116 -10.96 -41.32 42.82
N VAL A 117 -11.01 -40.20 42.11
CA VAL A 117 -12.23 -39.69 41.45
C VAL A 117 -12.15 -39.77 39.93
N GLY A 118 -10.96 -39.98 39.36
CA GLY A 118 -10.81 -40.08 37.92
C GLY A 118 -9.42 -40.47 37.42
N SER A 119 -9.30 -40.61 36.11
CA SER A 119 -8.01 -40.82 35.43
C SER A 119 -8.04 -40.25 34.02
N GLY A 120 -6.87 -39.97 33.46
CA GLY A 120 -6.75 -39.30 32.17
C GLY A 120 -5.32 -39.22 31.68
N TYR A 121 -5.09 -38.27 30.77
CA TYR A 121 -3.74 -37.94 30.33
C TYR A 121 -3.62 -36.45 30.04
N LEU A 122 -2.39 -35.94 30.14
CA LEU A 122 -1.99 -34.62 29.69
C LEU A 122 -0.90 -34.74 28.62
N GLU A 123 -0.96 -33.90 27.60
CA GLU A 123 0.03 -33.80 26.53
C GLU A 123 0.91 -32.56 26.73
N PHE A 124 2.20 -32.71 26.45
CA PHE A 124 3.22 -31.68 26.60
C PHE A 124 4.38 -31.88 25.61
N ASP A 125 5.04 -30.82 25.14
CA ASP A 125 6.20 -30.90 24.25
C ASP A 125 7.53 -30.84 25.00
N LEU A 126 8.30 -31.94 24.96
CA LEU A 126 9.61 -32.02 25.62
C LEU A 126 10.72 -31.22 24.92
N ARG A 127 10.50 -30.73 23.69
CA ARG A 127 11.49 -29.91 22.96
C ARG A 127 11.73 -28.57 23.65
N ASP A 128 10.71 -28.01 24.28
CA ASP A 128 10.78 -26.75 25.00
C ASP A 128 11.48 -26.88 26.36
N LEU A 129 11.61 -28.08 26.90
CA LEU A 129 12.45 -28.32 28.08
C LEU A 129 13.93 -28.51 27.69
N MET A 130 14.20 -29.21 26.59
CA MET A 130 15.55 -29.61 26.18
C MET A 130 16.34 -28.50 25.47
N SER A 131 15.67 -27.62 24.72
CA SER A 131 16.31 -26.49 24.02
C SER A 131 16.90 -25.44 24.98
N PHE A 132 16.34 -25.34 26.20
CA PHE A 132 16.76 -24.36 27.21
C PHE A 132 17.86 -24.90 28.15
N LEU A 133 17.90 -26.20 28.41
CA LEU A 133 19.01 -26.84 29.14
C LEU A 133 20.34 -26.78 28.37
N GLY A 134 20.31 -26.47 27.07
CA GLY A 134 21.48 -26.41 26.19
C GLY A 134 22.09 -25.01 25.94
N SER A 135 21.57 -23.94 26.53
CA SER A 135 21.98 -22.56 26.18
C SER A 135 22.64 -21.79 27.35
N PRO A 136 23.81 -21.13 27.16
CA PRO A 136 24.41 -20.26 28.18
C PRO A 136 23.65 -18.92 28.27
N GLN A 137 23.33 -18.50 29.50
CA GLN A 137 22.51 -17.32 29.83
C GLN A 137 23.16 -15.95 29.54
N ALA A 138 22.31 -14.94 29.27
CA ALA A 138 22.49 -13.56 29.69
C ALA A 138 21.10 -12.96 30.04
N GLY A 139 20.96 -12.36 31.23
CA GLY A 139 19.67 -12.09 31.87
C GLY A 139 19.14 -10.65 31.83
N THR A 140 17.93 -10.44 32.37
CA THR A 140 17.55 -9.44 33.41
C THR A 140 16.02 -9.43 33.61
N SER A 141 15.59 -8.98 34.81
CA SER A 141 14.28 -9.11 35.45
C SER A 141 13.21 -8.05 35.07
N ALA A 142 11.92 -8.40 35.12
CA ALA A 142 10.83 -7.44 35.40
C ALA A 142 9.57 -8.12 35.98
N ARG A 143 8.86 -7.38 36.86
CA ARG A 143 7.71 -7.76 37.70
C ARG A 143 6.37 -7.80 36.94
N HIS A 144 5.44 -8.60 37.48
CA HIS A 144 4.06 -8.81 37.01
C HIS A 144 3.15 -7.58 37.04
N LEU A 145 2.31 -7.46 36.00
CA LEU A 145 0.97 -6.83 35.97
C LEU A 145 0.04 -7.75 35.13
N PRO A 146 -1.28 -7.76 35.38
CA PRO A 146 -2.19 -8.82 34.94
C PRO A 146 -2.51 -8.73 33.44
N ILE A 147 -2.44 -9.87 32.75
CA ILE A 147 -2.70 -10.01 31.31
C ILE A 147 -4.17 -10.42 31.13
N ALA A 148 -4.97 -9.55 30.52
CA ALA A 148 -6.22 -9.93 29.85
C ALA A 148 -5.87 -10.76 28.61
N ALA A 149 -6.70 -11.77 28.29
CA ALA A 149 -6.45 -12.79 27.26
C ALA A 149 -5.65 -12.30 26.03
N GLY A 150 -4.46 -12.89 25.87
CA GLY A 150 -3.55 -12.62 24.77
C GLY A 150 -3.93 -13.37 23.48
N PRO A 151 -3.25 -13.07 22.37
CA PRO A 151 -3.47 -13.75 21.10
C PRO A 151 -3.14 -15.25 21.16
N GLU A 152 -3.81 -16.04 20.32
CA GLU A 152 -3.58 -17.48 20.20
C GLU A 152 -2.10 -17.77 19.84
N PRO A 153 -1.46 -18.81 20.40
CA PRO A 153 -0.05 -19.12 20.17
C PRO A 153 0.33 -19.28 18.70
N GLU A 154 -0.60 -19.74 17.87
CA GLU A 154 -0.42 -19.90 16.42
C GLU A 154 -0.26 -18.54 15.71
N ASP A 155 -0.95 -17.50 16.18
CA ASP A 155 -0.86 -16.15 15.63
C ASP A 155 0.45 -15.48 16.02
N VAL A 156 0.92 -15.73 17.25
CA VAL A 156 2.22 -15.23 17.75
C VAL A 156 3.38 -15.87 16.98
N GLU A 157 3.30 -17.17 16.71
CA GLU A 157 4.30 -17.90 15.94
C GLU A 157 4.29 -17.50 14.45
N ALA A 158 3.11 -17.31 13.86
CA ALA A 158 2.98 -16.80 12.49
C ALA A 158 3.54 -15.37 12.35
N LEU A 159 3.33 -14.51 13.35
CA LEU A 159 3.94 -13.18 13.42
C LEU A 159 5.45 -13.28 13.49
N ARG A 160 5.99 -14.12 14.40
CA ARG A 160 7.43 -14.33 14.60
C ARG A 160 8.10 -14.80 13.32
N MET A 161 7.53 -15.79 12.64
CA MET A 161 8.06 -16.28 11.35
C MET A 161 8.05 -15.20 10.27
N ALA A 162 6.97 -14.42 10.17
CA ALA A 162 6.88 -13.33 9.20
C ALA A 162 7.89 -12.20 9.50
N MET A 163 8.14 -11.92 10.77
CA MET A 163 9.20 -10.99 11.20
C MET A 163 10.59 -11.52 10.89
N GLU A 164 10.88 -12.79 11.15
CA GLU A 164 12.17 -13.39 10.85
C GLU A 164 12.45 -13.35 9.35
N GLU A 165 11.41 -13.54 8.53
CA GLU A 165 11.46 -13.37 7.08
C GLU A 165 11.75 -11.90 6.70
N LEU A 166 11.06 -10.92 7.32
CA LEU A 166 11.31 -9.47 7.13
C LEU A 166 12.72 -9.05 7.56
N ILE A 167 13.20 -9.54 8.69
CA ILE A 167 14.53 -9.26 9.27
C ILE A 167 15.63 -9.89 8.40
N SER A 168 15.43 -11.12 7.95
CA SER A 168 16.33 -11.80 7.01
C SER A 168 16.37 -11.09 5.65
N ALA A 169 15.23 -10.58 5.16
CA ALA A 169 15.14 -9.78 3.94
C ALA A 169 15.81 -8.39 4.11
N GLY A 170 15.88 -7.85 5.33
CA GLY A 170 16.56 -6.59 5.66
C GLY A 170 18.08 -6.59 5.42
N ALA A 171 18.71 -7.75 5.30
CA ALA A 171 20.12 -7.87 4.89
C ALA A 171 20.32 -7.84 3.35
N LYS A 172 19.24 -8.03 2.56
CA LYS A 172 19.25 -8.06 1.08
C LYS A 172 17.89 -7.64 0.52
N VAL A 173 17.62 -6.33 0.39
CA VAL A 173 16.43 -5.83 -0.34
C VAL A 173 16.67 -6.05 -1.84
N PRO A 174 15.81 -6.81 -2.57
CA PRO A 174 14.40 -6.43 -2.78
C PRO A 174 13.43 -7.63 -2.96
N ALA A 175 12.64 -7.98 -1.94
CA ALA A 175 11.31 -8.60 -2.09
C ALA A 175 10.83 -9.13 -0.73
N VAL A 176 10.17 -8.28 0.05
CA VAL A 176 9.14 -8.82 0.95
C VAL A 176 8.00 -9.21 0.03
N SER A 177 7.53 -10.46 0.10
CA SER A 177 6.43 -10.89 -0.76
C SER A 177 5.13 -10.18 -0.37
N GLU A 178 4.31 -9.80 -1.35
CA GLU A 178 2.98 -9.20 -1.14
C GLU A 178 2.12 -10.07 -0.20
N LYS A 179 2.24 -11.40 -0.30
CA LYS A 179 1.56 -12.35 0.59
C LYS A 179 2.05 -12.26 2.04
N THR A 180 3.37 -12.16 2.26
CA THR A 180 3.95 -12.05 3.61
C THR A 180 3.50 -10.75 4.27
N LEU A 181 3.54 -9.62 3.55
CA LEU A 181 3.14 -8.32 4.08
C LEU A 181 1.64 -8.28 4.40
N SER A 182 0.78 -8.73 3.47
CA SER A 182 -0.67 -8.79 3.67
C SER A 182 -1.05 -9.69 4.86
N ARG A 183 -0.41 -10.86 4.98
CA ARG A 183 -0.62 -11.77 6.12
C ARG A 183 -0.18 -11.13 7.44
N THR A 184 0.96 -10.45 7.46
CA THR A 184 1.49 -9.76 8.65
C THR A 184 0.57 -8.62 9.10
N LEU A 185 0.14 -7.77 8.17
CA LEU A 185 -0.85 -6.70 8.44
C LEU A 185 -2.15 -7.25 9.01
N LYS A 186 -2.65 -8.35 8.44
CA LYS A 186 -3.88 -8.99 8.88
C LYS A 186 -3.76 -9.62 10.28
N LEU A 187 -2.66 -10.31 10.56
CA LEU A 187 -2.42 -10.90 11.88
C LEU A 187 -2.26 -9.81 12.95
N ILE A 188 -1.48 -8.75 12.67
CA ILE A 188 -1.27 -7.68 13.64
C ILE A 188 -2.57 -6.92 13.95
N SER A 189 -3.37 -6.60 12.93
CA SER A 189 -4.66 -5.91 13.12
C SER A 189 -5.67 -6.72 13.93
N GLN A 190 -5.51 -8.06 13.97
CA GLN A 190 -6.34 -8.96 14.77
C GLN A 190 -5.90 -9.09 16.24
N LEU A 191 -4.69 -8.63 16.60
CA LEU A 191 -4.20 -8.67 17.99
C LEU A 191 -4.94 -7.66 18.89
N PRO A 192 -5.21 -7.99 20.17
CA PRO A 192 -5.80 -7.04 21.09
C PRO A 192 -4.86 -5.85 21.40
N PRO A 193 -5.38 -4.66 21.75
CA PRO A 193 -4.59 -3.42 21.86
C PRO A 193 -3.38 -3.52 22.80
N HIS A 194 -3.52 -4.25 23.91
CA HIS A 194 -2.45 -4.46 24.89
C HIS A 194 -1.36 -5.40 24.35
N ALA A 195 -1.70 -6.36 23.50
CA ALA A 195 -0.75 -7.26 22.83
C ALA A 195 0.00 -6.55 21.70
N GLN A 196 -0.68 -5.68 20.94
CA GLN A 196 -0.02 -4.79 19.98
C GLN A 196 0.98 -3.86 20.69
N LYS A 197 0.57 -3.24 21.81
CA LYS A 197 1.44 -2.37 22.64
C LYS A 197 2.59 -3.15 23.30
N GLY A 198 2.36 -4.35 23.78
CA GLY A 198 3.38 -5.24 24.34
C GLY A 198 4.40 -5.69 23.29
N TYR A 199 3.92 -6.00 22.09
CA TYR A 199 4.75 -6.33 20.93
C TYR A 199 5.61 -5.15 20.46
N TRP A 200 5.06 -3.93 20.49
CA TRP A 200 5.84 -2.70 20.29
C TRP A 200 6.94 -2.49 21.32
N ALA A 201 6.60 -2.65 22.60
CA ALA A 201 7.56 -2.54 23.68
C ALA A 201 8.67 -3.59 23.53
N ALA A 202 8.34 -4.81 23.11
CA ALA A 202 9.29 -5.84 22.76
C ALA A 202 10.17 -5.44 21.56
N LEU A 203 9.61 -4.87 20.49
CA LEU A 203 10.35 -4.42 19.29
C LEU A 203 11.36 -3.32 19.62
N HIS A 204 10.99 -2.37 20.50
CA HIS A 204 11.86 -1.31 21.00
C HIS A 204 12.94 -1.83 21.96
N ALA A 205 12.60 -2.82 22.78
CA ALA A 205 13.55 -3.50 23.67
C ALA A 205 14.50 -4.45 22.91
N TYR A 206 14.11 -4.92 21.72
CA TYR A 206 14.90 -5.81 20.87
C TYR A 206 16.07 -5.06 20.21
N ASN A 207 17.18 -4.95 20.95
CA ASN A 207 18.43 -4.30 20.54
C ASN A 207 19.12 -4.90 19.30
N ALA A 208 18.59 -5.95 18.68
CA ALA A 208 19.19 -6.57 17.49
C ALA A 208 19.00 -5.72 16.21
N LEU A 209 17.97 -4.88 16.14
CA LEU A 209 17.74 -3.97 15.02
C LEU A 209 18.61 -2.72 15.17
N ARG A 210 19.88 -2.79 14.73
CA ARG A 210 20.85 -1.69 14.84
C ARG A 210 20.55 -0.46 13.96
N SER A 211 19.62 -0.56 13.01
CA SER A 211 19.30 0.56 12.10
C SER A 211 17.88 1.09 12.33
N ASP A 212 17.77 2.40 12.54
CA ASP A 212 16.49 3.11 12.71
C ASP A 212 15.58 2.95 11.47
N GLY A 213 16.19 2.79 10.29
CA GLY A 213 15.46 2.48 9.06
C GLY A 213 14.75 1.12 9.08
N LEU A 214 15.38 0.08 9.65
CA LEU A 214 14.77 -1.25 9.71
C LEU A 214 13.69 -1.31 10.79
N LYS A 215 13.91 -0.64 11.94
CA LYS A 215 12.86 -0.46 12.96
C LYS A 215 11.61 0.15 12.32
N ARG A 216 11.78 1.23 11.54
CA ARG A 216 10.67 1.90 10.86
C ARG A 216 9.94 1.02 9.83
N VAL A 217 10.66 0.20 9.07
CA VAL A 217 10.01 -0.70 8.09
C VAL A 217 9.15 -1.76 8.78
N VAL A 218 9.65 -2.31 9.89
CA VAL A 218 8.91 -3.32 10.68
C VAL A 218 7.77 -2.67 11.49
N SER A 219 7.90 -1.40 11.85
CA SER A 219 6.91 -0.63 12.62
C SER A 219 5.66 -0.28 11.79
N LEU A 220 5.82 -0.03 10.49
CA LEU A 220 4.76 0.45 9.59
C LEU A 220 3.50 -0.42 9.60
N PRO A 221 3.58 -1.75 9.39
CA PRO A 221 2.39 -2.60 9.41
C PRO A 221 1.62 -2.56 10.73
N ILE A 222 2.35 -2.43 11.84
CA ILE A 222 1.75 -2.42 13.17
C ILE A 222 1.00 -1.12 13.41
N MET A 223 1.54 0.03 12.99
CA MET A 223 0.85 1.32 13.12
C MET A 223 -0.41 1.38 12.25
N ILE A 224 -0.30 0.89 11.00
CA ILE A 224 -1.43 0.81 10.08
C ILE A 224 -2.53 -0.05 10.70
N GLY A 225 -2.19 -1.24 11.20
CA GLY A 225 -3.15 -2.13 11.85
C GLY A 225 -3.74 -1.55 13.14
N HIS A 226 -2.93 -0.89 13.99
CA HIS A 226 -3.38 -0.34 15.27
C HIS A 226 -4.35 0.82 15.12
N PHE A 227 -4.05 1.78 14.22
CA PHE A 227 -4.90 2.94 13.96
C PHE A 227 -5.87 2.73 12.79
N GLY A 228 -5.89 1.53 12.22
CA GLY A 228 -6.86 1.06 11.23
C GLY A 228 -7.92 0.12 11.81
N ARG A 229 -7.89 -0.18 13.12
CA ARG A 229 -8.88 -1.09 13.71
C ARG A 229 -10.30 -0.50 13.65
N PRO A 230 -11.33 -1.34 13.40
CA PRO A 230 -12.71 -0.87 13.35
C PRO A 230 -13.15 -0.14 14.63
N ASP A 231 -12.78 -0.62 15.81
CA ASP A 231 -13.15 0.01 17.09
C ASP A 231 -12.59 1.44 17.23
N TYR A 232 -11.35 1.67 16.79
CA TYR A 232 -10.74 2.99 16.80
C TYR A 232 -11.40 3.91 15.77
N LEU A 233 -11.61 3.42 14.55
CA LEU A 233 -12.24 4.16 13.47
C LEU A 233 -13.68 4.55 13.81
N ASP A 234 -14.45 3.64 14.40
CA ASP A 234 -15.81 3.88 14.89
C ASP A 234 -15.81 4.93 16.02
N ALA A 235 -14.86 4.84 16.97
CA ALA A 235 -14.76 5.77 18.09
C ALA A 235 -14.51 7.22 17.65
N ILE A 236 -13.78 7.43 16.56
CA ILE A 236 -13.54 8.77 15.99
C ILE A 236 -14.59 9.18 14.96
N GLY A 237 -15.50 8.27 14.56
CA GLY A 237 -16.60 8.54 13.63
C GLY A 237 -16.29 8.33 12.15
N VAL A 238 -15.24 7.57 11.81
CA VAL A 238 -14.95 7.16 10.42
C VAL A 238 -15.99 6.12 9.99
N PRO A 239 -16.73 6.34 8.88
CA PRO A 239 -17.76 5.42 8.46
C PRO A 239 -17.17 4.13 7.89
N ALA A 240 -17.86 3.01 8.11
CA ALA A 240 -17.64 1.79 7.34
C ALA A 240 -18.06 2.03 5.87
N TYR A 241 -17.19 1.65 4.93
CA TYR A 241 -17.37 1.92 3.50
C TYR A 241 -18.07 0.75 2.79
N ASP A 242 -19.30 0.45 3.22
CA ASP A 242 -20.00 -0.81 2.90
C ASP A 242 -21.16 -0.67 1.90
N ASN A 243 -21.21 0.43 1.13
CA ASN A 243 -22.38 0.73 0.29
C ASN A 243 -22.06 0.68 -1.21
N PRO A 244 -21.77 -0.49 -1.80
CA PRO A 244 -21.58 -0.59 -3.24
C PRO A 244 -22.92 -0.47 -3.96
N VAL A 245 -23.00 0.49 -4.88
CA VAL A 245 -24.06 0.46 -5.89
C VAL A 245 -23.76 -0.70 -6.83
N ARG A 246 -24.61 -1.74 -6.84
CA ARG A 246 -24.44 -2.88 -7.75
C ARG A 246 -24.50 -2.40 -9.20
N GLU A 247 -23.47 -2.71 -9.98
CA GLU A 247 -23.46 -2.36 -11.40
C GLU A 247 -24.45 -3.25 -12.19
N PRO A 248 -25.29 -2.68 -13.05
CA PRO A 248 -26.05 -3.47 -14.00
C PRO A 248 -25.08 -4.14 -14.99
N ARG A 249 -25.21 -5.45 -15.18
CA ARG A 249 -24.46 -6.16 -16.24
C ARG A 249 -25.00 -5.75 -17.61
N GLU A 250 -24.38 -4.74 -18.20
CA GLU A 250 -24.66 -4.32 -19.58
C GLU A 250 -24.10 -5.31 -20.61
N ARG A 251 -24.69 -5.38 -21.80
CA ARG A 251 -24.32 -6.33 -22.86
C ARG A 251 -22.82 -6.30 -23.22
N TRP A 252 -22.18 -5.14 -23.20
CA TRP A 252 -20.77 -5.00 -23.57
C TRP A 252 -19.81 -5.70 -22.59
N HIS A 253 -20.24 -6.10 -21.39
CA HIS A 253 -19.40 -6.88 -20.48
C HIS A 253 -18.95 -8.21 -21.11
N GLN A 254 -19.68 -8.74 -22.10
CA GLN A 254 -19.26 -9.93 -22.87
C GLN A 254 -17.96 -9.71 -23.67
N GLN A 255 -17.55 -8.45 -23.87
CA GLN A 255 -16.33 -8.08 -24.57
C GLN A 255 -15.10 -8.07 -23.63
N LEU A 256 -15.30 -8.26 -22.31
CA LEU A 256 -14.24 -8.47 -21.35
C LEU A 256 -13.85 -9.95 -21.37
N VAL A 257 -12.57 -10.22 -21.63
CA VAL A 257 -12.04 -11.58 -21.78
C VAL A 257 -10.89 -11.75 -20.78
N GLY A 258 -11.11 -12.56 -19.74
CA GLY A 258 -10.06 -12.94 -18.80
C GLY A 258 -9.29 -14.19 -19.24
N PRO A 259 -8.19 -14.55 -18.56
CA PRO A 259 -7.39 -15.73 -18.91
C PRO A 259 -8.18 -17.04 -18.80
N GLU A 260 -9.20 -17.09 -17.93
CA GLU A 260 -10.04 -18.27 -17.67
C GLU A 260 -10.83 -18.78 -18.89
N VAL A 261 -11.14 -17.92 -19.85
CA VAL A 261 -11.88 -18.31 -21.07
C VAL A 261 -10.96 -18.57 -22.27
N LEU A 262 -9.65 -18.38 -22.11
CA LEU A 262 -8.68 -18.63 -23.17
C LEU A 262 -8.23 -20.09 -23.17
N GLU A 263 -8.00 -20.61 -24.37
CA GLU A 263 -7.19 -21.81 -24.54
C GLU A 263 -5.75 -21.53 -24.09
N ASN A 264 -4.97 -22.58 -23.83
CA ASN A 264 -3.59 -22.43 -23.36
C ASN A 264 -2.74 -21.56 -24.32
N GLU A 265 -3.00 -21.69 -25.62
CA GLU A 265 -2.47 -20.82 -26.66
C GLU A 265 -3.63 -20.34 -27.54
N SER A 266 -3.81 -19.03 -27.64
CA SER A 266 -4.85 -18.42 -28.48
C SER A 266 -4.23 -17.43 -29.47
N THR A 267 -4.81 -17.28 -30.65
CA THR A 267 -4.40 -16.27 -31.64
C THR A 267 -5.61 -15.51 -32.17
N ILE A 268 -5.51 -14.18 -32.23
CA ILE A 268 -6.52 -13.29 -32.83
C ILE A 268 -5.86 -12.28 -33.76
N GLU A 269 -6.67 -11.61 -34.59
CA GLU A 269 -6.24 -10.55 -35.49
C GLU A 269 -7.14 -9.32 -35.33
N CYS A 270 -6.56 -8.13 -35.41
CA CYS A 270 -7.28 -6.85 -35.32
C CYS A 270 -6.55 -5.78 -36.15
N ASP A 271 -7.17 -4.61 -36.33
CA ASP A 271 -6.47 -3.47 -36.94
C ASP A 271 -5.44 -2.88 -35.96
N VAL A 272 -5.87 -2.65 -34.72
CA VAL A 272 -5.06 -1.98 -33.70
C VAL A 272 -5.10 -2.75 -32.39
N VAL A 273 -3.91 -3.07 -31.85
CA VAL A 273 -3.79 -3.55 -30.48
C VAL A 273 -3.26 -2.43 -29.58
N VAL A 274 -3.96 -2.17 -28.49
CA VAL A 274 -3.65 -1.14 -27.50
C VAL A 274 -3.25 -1.83 -26.19
N VAL A 275 -2.01 -1.63 -25.77
CA VAL A 275 -1.42 -2.27 -24.59
C VAL A 275 -1.50 -1.32 -23.39
N GLY A 276 -2.46 -1.57 -22.50
CA GLY A 276 -2.76 -0.77 -21.33
C GLY A 276 -4.06 0.03 -21.49
N THR A 277 -4.87 0.07 -20.44
CA THR A 277 -6.22 0.69 -20.43
C THR A 277 -6.29 2.02 -19.67
N GLY A 278 -5.13 2.60 -19.36
CA GLY A 278 -5.01 3.86 -18.63
C GLY A 278 -5.42 5.10 -19.44
N ALA A 279 -5.00 6.28 -18.97
CA ALA A 279 -5.33 7.59 -19.53
C ALA A 279 -4.94 7.76 -21.02
N GLY A 280 -3.95 7.00 -21.51
CA GLY A 280 -3.56 7.04 -22.93
C GLY A 280 -4.31 6.02 -23.78
N GLY A 281 -4.34 4.76 -23.36
CA GLY A 281 -4.85 3.67 -24.18
C GLY A 281 -6.38 3.67 -24.35
N ALA A 282 -7.14 3.92 -23.28
CA ALA A 282 -8.60 3.80 -23.34
C ALA A 282 -9.28 4.86 -24.23
N PRO A 283 -8.94 6.17 -24.17
CA PRO A 283 -9.53 7.16 -25.09
C PRO A 283 -9.16 6.90 -26.55
N LEU A 284 -7.92 6.46 -26.81
CA LEU A 284 -7.47 6.10 -28.16
C LEU A 284 -8.27 4.91 -28.71
N ALA A 285 -8.41 3.85 -27.91
CA ALA A 285 -9.17 2.67 -28.30
C ALA A 285 -10.65 3.00 -28.54
N ALA A 286 -11.27 3.82 -27.69
CA ALA A 286 -12.65 4.26 -27.87
C ALA A 286 -12.83 5.02 -29.19
N SER A 287 -11.97 6.02 -29.45
CA SER A 287 -12.02 6.83 -30.67
C SER A 287 -11.83 5.99 -31.94
N LEU A 288 -10.90 5.02 -31.94
CA LEU A 288 -10.69 4.14 -33.09
C LEU A 288 -11.83 3.13 -33.28
N ALA A 289 -12.31 2.51 -32.20
CA ALA A 289 -13.42 1.55 -32.29
C ALA A 289 -14.70 2.24 -32.80
N GLU A 290 -15.00 3.46 -32.34
CA GLU A 290 -16.14 4.26 -32.81
C GLU A 290 -16.03 4.67 -34.29
N LYS A 291 -14.82 4.72 -34.84
CA LYS A 291 -14.56 4.92 -36.28
C LYS A 291 -14.63 3.62 -37.09
N GLY A 292 -14.92 2.48 -36.46
CA GLY A 292 -15.15 1.20 -37.11
C GLY A 292 -13.91 0.30 -37.23
N PHE A 293 -12.78 0.66 -36.60
CA PHE A 293 -11.60 -0.20 -36.59
C PHE A 293 -11.77 -1.38 -35.62
N ALA A 294 -11.24 -2.54 -35.97
CA ALA A 294 -11.16 -3.68 -35.05
C ALA A 294 -10.06 -3.42 -34.01
N VAL A 295 -10.45 -3.20 -32.74
CA VAL A 295 -9.52 -2.84 -31.65
C VAL A 295 -9.48 -3.90 -30.56
N ALA A 296 -8.27 -4.30 -30.17
CA ALA A 296 -8.02 -5.14 -29.00
C ALA A 296 -7.27 -4.35 -27.92
N LEU A 297 -7.85 -4.24 -26.72
CA LEU A 297 -7.22 -3.72 -25.51
C LEU A 297 -6.59 -4.88 -24.72
N VAL A 298 -5.38 -4.70 -24.18
CA VAL A 298 -4.75 -5.69 -23.30
C VAL A 298 -4.29 -5.03 -22.00
N GLU A 299 -4.70 -5.55 -20.85
CA GLU A 299 -4.40 -5.00 -19.52
C GLU A 299 -3.87 -6.09 -18.58
N GLU A 300 -2.82 -5.76 -17.82
CA GLU A 300 -2.23 -6.66 -16.82
C GLU A 300 -3.12 -6.79 -15.58
N GLY A 301 -3.78 -5.71 -15.18
CA GLY A 301 -4.80 -5.73 -14.14
C GLY A 301 -6.10 -6.42 -14.56
N ARG A 302 -6.87 -6.89 -13.59
CA ARG A 302 -8.23 -7.39 -13.84
C ARG A 302 -9.24 -6.23 -13.93
N TRP A 303 -10.40 -6.49 -14.53
CA TRP A 303 -11.59 -5.65 -14.35
C TRP A 303 -12.01 -5.67 -12.88
N ALA A 304 -12.52 -4.55 -12.39
CA ALA A 304 -13.01 -4.39 -11.02
C ALA A 304 -14.40 -3.77 -11.07
N ASP A 305 -15.36 -4.41 -10.41
CA ASP A 305 -16.71 -3.86 -10.27
C ASP A 305 -16.74 -2.89 -9.07
N ARG A 306 -17.78 -2.06 -8.96
CA ARG A 306 -17.95 -1.14 -7.82
C ARG A 306 -17.87 -1.81 -6.45
N ALA A 307 -18.33 -3.05 -6.35
CA ALA A 307 -18.25 -3.85 -5.12
C ALA A 307 -16.80 -4.10 -4.68
N ASP A 308 -15.85 -4.20 -5.62
CA ASP A 308 -14.45 -4.41 -5.30
C ASP A 308 -13.76 -3.16 -4.70
N PHE A 309 -14.38 -1.98 -4.83
CA PHE A 309 -13.90 -0.73 -4.23
C PHE A 309 -14.42 -0.49 -2.80
N SER A 310 -15.21 -1.42 -2.27
CA SER A 310 -15.71 -1.40 -0.88
C SER A 310 -14.84 -2.23 0.06
N GLY A 311 -15.04 -2.09 1.38
CA GLY A 311 -14.32 -2.86 2.41
C GLY A 311 -12.92 -2.33 2.74
N GLU A 312 -12.10 -3.21 3.35
CA GLU A 312 -10.82 -2.86 3.97
C GLU A 312 -9.83 -2.16 3.02
N LEU A 313 -9.15 -1.15 3.56
CA LEU A 313 -8.20 -0.30 2.83
C LEU A 313 -7.04 -1.11 2.24
N GLU A 314 -6.44 -1.98 3.05
CA GLU A 314 -5.25 -2.76 2.73
C GLU A 314 -5.52 -3.74 1.59
N THR A 315 -6.71 -4.33 1.59
CA THR A 315 -7.14 -5.25 0.53
C THR A 315 -7.22 -4.53 -0.81
N ARG A 316 -7.77 -3.30 -0.83
CA ARG A 316 -7.88 -2.49 -2.05
C ARG A 316 -6.52 -2.04 -2.56
N ILE A 317 -5.62 -1.62 -1.66
CA ILE A 317 -4.25 -1.26 -2.02
C ILE A 317 -3.52 -2.46 -2.63
N SER A 318 -3.56 -3.64 -2.01
CA SER A 318 -2.93 -4.86 -2.56
C SER A 318 -3.52 -5.24 -3.92
N LYS A 319 -4.85 -5.17 -4.08
CA LYS A 319 -5.51 -5.52 -5.35
C LYS A 319 -5.18 -4.57 -6.50
N PHE A 320 -5.25 -3.26 -6.27
CA PHE A 320 -5.27 -2.27 -7.36
C PHE A 320 -4.00 -1.46 -7.51
N TRP A 321 -3.17 -1.36 -6.47
CA TRP A 321 -1.91 -0.64 -6.54
C TRP A 321 -0.81 -1.62 -6.91
N ARG A 322 0.00 -1.26 -7.90
CA ARG A 322 1.16 -2.06 -8.30
C ARG A 322 2.10 -2.23 -7.11
N ASP A 323 2.60 -3.45 -6.94
CA ASP A 323 3.45 -3.87 -5.82
C ASP A 323 2.87 -3.43 -4.45
N SER A 324 1.54 -3.47 -4.31
CA SER A 324 0.80 -3.05 -3.10
C SER A 324 1.14 -1.64 -2.63
N GLY A 325 1.48 -0.74 -3.56
CA GLY A 325 1.85 0.65 -3.26
C GLY A 325 3.29 0.86 -2.82
N LEU A 326 4.12 -0.18 -2.83
CA LEU A 326 5.54 -0.13 -2.43
C LEU A 326 6.49 0.13 -3.60
N SER A 327 6.00 0.66 -4.73
CA SER A 327 6.85 1.08 -5.84
C SER A 327 7.74 2.26 -5.40
N THR A 328 9.03 1.96 -5.17
CA THR A 328 10.02 2.94 -4.71
C THR A 328 10.88 3.46 -5.87
N ILE A 329 11.31 4.72 -5.74
CA ILE A 329 12.30 5.32 -6.63
C ILE A 329 13.64 5.38 -5.92
N VAL A 330 14.69 4.87 -6.58
CA VAL A 330 16.07 5.04 -6.10
C VAL A 330 16.42 6.51 -6.19
N SER A 331 16.49 7.18 -5.05
CA SER A 331 16.66 8.62 -4.96
C SER A 331 17.52 9.03 -3.76
N ASN A 332 17.95 10.30 -3.75
CA ASN A 332 18.62 10.92 -2.60
C ASN A 332 17.64 11.33 -1.48
N ALA A 333 16.37 10.97 -1.62
CA ALA A 333 15.29 11.03 -0.64
C ALA A 333 14.44 9.75 -0.73
N PRO A 334 13.75 9.32 0.33
CA PRO A 334 12.84 8.16 0.28
C PRO A 334 11.57 8.50 -0.50
N LEU A 335 11.61 8.36 -1.82
CA LEU A 335 10.54 8.79 -2.73
C LEU A 335 9.69 7.58 -3.19
N MET A 336 8.37 7.68 -2.98
CA MET A 336 7.40 6.66 -3.39
C MET A 336 6.50 7.18 -4.52
N VAL A 337 6.10 6.29 -5.43
CA VAL A 337 5.17 6.63 -6.53
C VAL A 337 4.13 5.53 -6.72
N PRO A 338 2.86 5.75 -6.34
CA PRO A 338 1.81 4.78 -6.57
C PRO A 338 1.43 4.72 -8.07
N THR A 339 1.21 3.51 -8.57
CA THR A 339 0.70 3.27 -9.93
C THR A 339 -0.38 2.19 -9.91
N GLY A 340 -1.38 2.31 -10.77
CA GLY A 340 -2.50 1.37 -10.81
C GLY A 340 -2.19 0.11 -11.62
N ARG A 341 -2.77 -1.01 -11.20
CA ARG A 341 -2.81 -2.30 -11.91
C ARG A 341 -4.24 -2.85 -11.88
N VAL A 342 -5.07 -2.30 -12.73
CA VAL A 342 -6.51 -2.60 -12.87
C VAL A 342 -6.94 -2.11 -14.25
N VAL A 343 -8.04 -2.62 -14.82
CA VAL A 343 -8.63 -1.96 -15.99
C VAL A 343 -8.94 -0.51 -15.63
N GLY A 344 -8.39 0.42 -16.41
CA GLY A 344 -8.39 1.85 -16.15
C GLY A 344 -7.08 2.43 -15.59
N GLY A 345 -6.16 1.56 -15.16
CA GLY A 345 -4.83 1.91 -14.67
C GLY A 345 -4.85 2.93 -13.52
N THR A 346 -3.88 3.85 -13.50
CA THR A 346 -3.76 4.87 -12.44
C THR A 346 -4.96 5.85 -12.39
N THR A 347 -5.81 5.91 -13.42
CA THR A 347 -7.01 6.78 -13.35
C THR A 347 -8.00 6.29 -12.30
N VAL A 348 -8.04 4.99 -12.01
CA VAL A 348 -8.88 4.37 -10.98
C VAL A 348 -8.44 4.76 -9.57
N ILE A 349 -7.13 4.90 -9.34
CA ILE A 349 -6.55 5.15 -8.02
C ILE A 349 -6.04 6.59 -7.82
N ASN A 350 -6.29 7.49 -8.77
CA ASN A 350 -5.97 8.91 -8.59
C ASN A 350 -7.10 9.66 -7.86
N SER A 351 -6.81 10.89 -7.47
CA SER A 351 -7.74 11.75 -6.74
C SER A 351 -8.93 12.30 -7.54
N GLY A 352 -8.86 12.26 -8.88
CA GLY A 352 -9.84 12.86 -9.80
C GLY A 352 -9.61 14.33 -10.16
N THR A 353 -8.60 15.00 -9.58
CA THR A 353 -8.23 16.37 -9.96
C THR A 353 -7.83 16.43 -11.44
N SER A 354 -8.39 17.39 -12.19
CA SER A 354 -8.28 17.41 -13.65
C SER A 354 -8.07 18.84 -14.17
N PHE A 355 -6.86 19.14 -14.66
CA PHE A 355 -6.52 20.43 -15.26
C PHE A 355 -6.34 20.30 -16.77
N GLY A 356 -6.69 21.35 -17.52
CA GLY A 356 -6.25 21.45 -18.92
C GLY A 356 -4.73 21.59 -19.03
N THR A 357 -4.19 21.31 -20.21
CA THR A 357 -2.75 21.50 -20.47
C THR A 357 -2.40 23.00 -20.34
N PRO A 358 -1.44 23.38 -19.49
CA PRO A 358 -1.09 24.79 -19.32
C PRO A 358 -0.56 25.41 -20.63
N HIS A 359 -1.04 26.61 -20.98
CA HIS A 359 -0.63 27.30 -22.21
C HIS A 359 0.87 27.56 -22.28
N ALA A 360 1.51 27.83 -21.13
CA ALA A 360 2.96 28.00 -21.05
C ALA A 360 3.71 26.72 -21.48
N VAL A 361 3.21 25.55 -21.11
CA VAL A 361 3.81 24.26 -21.50
C VAL A 361 3.62 23.99 -23.00
N LEU A 362 2.45 24.29 -23.54
CA LEU A 362 2.22 24.19 -24.99
C LEU A 362 3.15 25.11 -25.78
N LYS A 363 3.38 26.33 -25.28
CA LYS A 363 4.34 27.26 -25.86
C LYS A 363 5.77 26.70 -25.81
N GLU A 364 6.19 26.13 -24.67
CA GLU A 364 7.50 25.46 -24.55
C GLU A 364 7.65 24.34 -25.59
N TRP A 365 6.62 23.52 -25.83
CA TRP A 365 6.67 22.46 -26.84
C TRP A 365 6.75 23.02 -28.27
N ARG A 366 6.05 24.12 -28.57
CA ARG A 366 6.15 24.80 -29.87
C ARG A 366 7.55 25.35 -30.13
N GLU A 367 8.21 25.89 -29.10
CA GLU A 367 9.61 26.33 -29.18
C GLU A 367 10.59 25.16 -29.43
N LEU A 368 10.21 23.93 -29.05
CA LEU A 368 10.95 22.69 -29.37
C LEU A 368 10.65 22.14 -30.78
N GLY A 369 9.87 22.85 -31.61
CA GLY A 369 9.59 22.49 -32.99
C GLY A 369 8.33 21.63 -33.19
N PHE A 370 7.44 21.55 -32.20
CA PHE A 370 6.18 20.83 -32.32
C PHE A 370 5.25 21.55 -33.30
N GLY A 371 4.39 20.83 -34.01
CA GLY A 371 3.48 21.37 -35.04
C GLY A 371 2.33 22.23 -34.52
N SER A 372 1.51 22.77 -35.43
CA SER A 372 0.40 23.69 -35.11
C SER A 372 -0.66 23.07 -34.20
N ASP A 373 -0.80 21.75 -34.19
CA ASP A 373 -1.71 21.03 -33.30
C ASP A 373 -1.47 21.33 -31.81
N PHE A 374 -0.25 21.74 -31.44
CA PHE A 374 0.14 22.09 -30.07
C PHE A 374 -0.01 23.58 -29.77
N GLU A 375 -0.57 24.38 -30.68
CA GLU A 375 -1.04 25.72 -30.34
C GLU A 375 -2.22 25.62 -29.35
N PRO A 376 -2.32 26.51 -28.34
CA PRO A 376 -3.37 26.44 -27.33
C PRO A 376 -4.78 26.26 -27.90
N ASP A 377 -5.14 27.03 -28.93
CA ASP A 377 -6.47 26.99 -29.53
C ASP A 377 -6.74 25.65 -30.23
N ASN A 378 -5.78 25.13 -31.00
CA ASN A 378 -5.92 23.85 -31.68
C ASN A 378 -5.95 22.67 -30.69
N PHE A 379 -5.03 22.68 -29.71
CA PHE A 379 -4.96 21.64 -28.69
C PHE A 379 -6.20 21.63 -27.78
N SER A 380 -6.88 22.77 -27.66
CA SER A 380 -8.10 22.90 -26.88
C SER A 380 -9.24 22.02 -27.41
N GLU A 381 -9.27 21.68 -28.70
CA GLU A 381 -10.31 20.83 -29.29
C GLU A 381 -10.38 19.47 -28.57
N TRP A 382 -9.24 18.79 -28.42
CA TRP A 382 -9.16 17.52 -27.71
C TRP A 382 -9.35 17.69 -26.21
N THR A 383 -8.79 18.75 -25.62
CA THR A 383 -8.91 19.03 -24.19
C THR A 383 -10.37 19.25 -23.77
N GLN A 384 -11.17 19.95 -24.59
CA GLN A 384 -12.59 20.13 -24.36
C GLN A 384 -13.39 18.85 -24.56
N LYS A 385 -13.04 18.01 -25.56
CA LYS A 385 -13.66 16.67 -25.72
C LYS A 385 -13.45 15.82 -24.47
N VAL A 386 -12.23 15.80 -23.93
CA VAL A 386 -11.92 15.11 -22.68
C VAL A 386 -12.71 15.69 -21.51
N ALA A 387 -12.74 17.02 -21.36
CA ALA A 387 -13.46 17.66 -20.27
C ALA A 387 -14.97 17.36 -20.28
N ARG A 388 -15.59 17.32 -21.46
CA ARG A 388 -17.00 16.93 -21.63
C ARG A 388 -17.25 15.47 -21.28
N GLU A 389 -16.42 14.56 -21.78
CA GLU A 389 -16.54 13.12 -21.46
C GLU A 389 -16.43 12.88 -19.94
N LEU A 390 -15.43 13.48 -19.33
CA LEU A 390 -15.15 13.33 -17.90
C LEU A 390 -16.08 14.14 -17.00
N GLY A 391 -16.92 15.02 -17.56
CA GLY A 391 -17.79 15.91 -16.80
C GLY A 391 -17.00 16.75 -15.80
N ILE A 392 -15.87 17.33 -16.23
CA ILE A 392 -14.99 18.10 -15.36
C ILE A 392 -15.74 19.34 -14.88
N ALA A 393 -15.83 19.49 -13.55
CA ALA A 393 -16.40 20.65 -12.89
C ALA A 393 -15.62 20.95 -11.60
N PRO A 394 -15.69 22.18 -11.06
CA PRO A 394 -15.16 22.47 -9.73
C PRO A 394 -15.70 21.49 -8.68
N ALA A 395 -14.90 21.17 -7.67
CA ALA A 395 -15.33 20.38 -6.52
C ALA A 395 -16.55 21.03 -5.86
N GLN A 396 -17.55 20.21 -5.51
CA GLN A 396 -18.80 20.71 -4.96
C GLN A 396 -18.60 21.26 -3.55
N ASP A 397 -19.20 22.42 -3.26
CA ASP A 397 -19.11 23.12 -1.97
C ASP A 397 -19.46 22.23 -0.78
N ALA A 398 -20.47 21.35 -0.94
CA ALA A 398 -20.92 20.41 0.08
C ALA A 398 -19.81 19.45 0.58
N TRP A 399 -18.79 19.19 -0.24
CA TRP A 399 -17.76 18.18 0.01
C TRP A 399 -16.35 18.76 0.05
N LEU A 400 -16.18 20.08 0.17
CA LEU A 400 -14.85 20.69 0.26
C LEU A 400 -14.10 20.31 1.53
N GLY A 401 -14.84 20.03 2.61
CA GLY A 401 -14.29 19.82 3.94
C GLY A 401 -13.89 21.12 4.64
N ALA A 402 -13.86 21.11 5.97
CA ALA A 402 -13.59 22.33 6.76
C ALA A 402 -12.17 22.90 6.52
N ILE A 403 -11.22 22.05 6.13
CA ILE A 403 -9.85 22.46 5.84
C ILE A 403 -9.78 23.48 4.69
N ALA A 404 -10.67 23.40 3.71
CA ALA A 404 -10.73 24.35 2.60
C ALA A 404 -10.95 25.80 3.09
N GLY A 405 -11.84 25.99 4.07
CA GLY A 405 -12.09 27.30 4.67
C GLY A 405 -10.89 27.84 5.44
N ARG A 406 -10.16 26.97 6.15
CA ARG A 406 -8.92 27.36 6.88
C ARG A 406 -7.83 27.79 5.91
N VAL A 407 -7.64 27.03 4.83
CA VAL A 407 -6.68 27.35 3.77
C VAL A 407 -7.06 28.63 3.04
N ALA A 408 -8.36 28.88 2.79
CA ALA A 408 -8.82 30.12 2.16
C ALA A 408 -8.44 31.35 3.01
N VAL A 409 -8.65 31.32 4.32
CA VAL A 409 -8.22 32.40 5.24
C VAL A 409 -6.71 32.60 5.17
N GLY A 410 -5.94 31.50 5.20
CA GLY A 410 -4.49 31.57 5.09
C GLY A 410 -3.97 32.08 3.75
N ALA A 411 -4.67 31.75 2.66
CA ALA A 411 -4.36 32.24 1.32
C ALA A 411 -4.62 33.75 1.20
N GLU A 412 -5.74 34.23 1.73
CA GLU A 412 -6.06 35.67 1.79
C GLU A 412 -5.03 36.46 2.60
N HIS A 413 -4.52 35.89 3.70
CA HIS A 413 -3.43 36.51 4.47
C HIS A 413 -2.17 36.77 3.64
N LEU A 414 -1.93 35.97 2.61
CA LEU A 414 -0.75 36.10 1.75
C LEU A 414 -0.97 36.97 0.51
N ARG A 415 -2.19 37.48 0.28
CA ARG A 415 -2.56 38.15 -0.96
C ARG A 415 -1.78 39.43 -1.24
N ASP A 416 -1.51 40.23 -0.21
CA ASP A 416 -0.72 41.46 -0.36
C ASP A 416 0.72 41.15 -0.81
N ARG A 417 1.27 40.00 -0.42
CA ARG A 417 2.60 39.54 -0.81
C ARG A 417 2.61 38.85 -2.18
N PHE A 418 1.48 38.25 -2.58
CA PHE A 418 1.32 37.55 -3.85
C PHE A 418 0.01 37.98 -4.54
N PRO A 419 0.01 39.10 -5.27
CA PRO A 419 -1.20 39.64 -5.91
C PRO A 419 -1.82 38.71 -6.96
N GLU A 420 -1.00 37.89 -7.62
CA GLU A 420 -1.41 36.89 -8.63
C GLU A 420 -1.90 35.57 -8.00
N LEU A 421 -2.05 35.52 -6.68
CA LEU A 421 -2.50 34.33 -5.97
C LEU A 421 -3.94 34.00 -6.35
N GLU A 422 -4.20 32.75 -6.72
CA GLU A 422 -5.55 32.23 -6.91
C GLU A 422 -5.79 31.06 -5.96
N HIS A 423 -6.99 30.96 -5.40
CA HIS A 423 -7.42 29.77 -4.67
C HIS A 423 -8.91 29.51 -4.83
N GLY A 424 -9.29 28.24 -4.68
CA GLY A 424 -10.68 27.82 -4.85
C GLY A 424 -10.83 26.31 -4.97
N PRO A 425 -12.08 25.86 -5.17
CA PRO A 425 -12.39 24.46 -5.47
C PRO A 425 -11.63 23.96 -6.70
N LEU A 426 -11.01 22.79 -6.59
CA LEU A 426 -10.25 22.18 -7.68
C LEU A 426 -11.18 21.58 -8.75
N PRO A 427 -10.84 21.68 -10.04
CA PRO A 427 -11.57 20.99 -11.10
C PRO A 427 -11.38 19.48 -11.01
N ARG A 428 -12.46 18.70 -11.15
CA ARG A 428 -12.48 17.25 -10.93
C ARG A 428 -13.41 16.51 -11.90
N ASN A 429 -13.06 15.28 -12.24
CA ASN A 429 -13.86 14.37 -13.09
C ASN A 429 -14.87 13.52 -12.30
N ALA A 430 -15.57 14.11 -11.33
CA ALA A 430 -16.48 13.38 -10.44
C ALA A 430 -17.84 14.08 -10.26
N PRO A 431 -18.63 14.29 -11.34
CA PRO A 431 -19.84 15.12 -11.30
C PRO A 431 -20.93 14.59 -10.34
N GLY A 432 -20.95 13.29 -10.04
CA GLY A 432 -21.91 12.66 -9.11
C GLY A 432 -21.35 12.35 -7.72
N CYS A 433 -20.30 13.04 -7.28
CA CYS A 433 -19.63 12.75 -6.01
C CYS A 433 -20.56 13.00 -4.80
N ASP A 434 -20.53 12.07 -3.85
CA ASP A 434 -21.28 12.07 -2.59
C ASP A 434 -20.38 12.24 -1.34
N GLY A 435 -19.13 12.66 -1.55
CA GLY A 435 -18.22 13.04 -0.47
C GLY A 435 -17.54 11.91 0.31
N GLN A 436 -17.57 10.65 -0.15
CA GLN A 436 -17.01 9.51 0.60
C GLN A 436 -15.48 9.54 0.86
N GLY A 437 -14.72 10.46 0.26
CA GLY A 437 -13.29 10.59 0.57
C GLY A 437 -12.35 9.50 0.04
N LEU A 438 -12.85 8.50 -0.68
CA LEU A 438 -12.09 7.30 -1.08
C LEU A 438 -11.42 7.35 -2.46
N CYS A 439 -11.35 8.50 -3.12
CA CYS A 439 -11.02 8.58 -4.55
C CYS A 439 -9.73 7.85 -4.96
N THR A 440 -8.71 7.86 -4.10
CA THR A 440 -7.40 7.24 -4.36
C THR A 440 -7.40 5.70 -4.24
N LEU A 441 -8.54 5.10 -3.90
CA LEU A 441 -8.70 3.67 -3.62
C LEU A 441 -9.73 3.01 -4.53
N GLY A 442 -10.17 3.72 -5.57
CA GLY A 442 -11.33 3.38 -6.38
C GLY A 442 -12.61 4.03 -5.85
N CYS A 443 -13.58 4.24 -6.72
CA CYS A 443 -14.82 4.97 -6.40
C CYS A 443 -15.99 3.99 -6.24
N PRO A 444 -16.50 3.73 -5.02
CA PRO A 444 -17.58 2.74 -4.80
C PRO A 444 -18.90 3.11 -5.47
N THR A 445 -19.13 4.39 -5.75
CA THR A 445 -20.35 4.90 -6.39
C THR A 445 -20.23 5.01 -7.91
N GLY A 446 -19.02 4.88 -8.47
CA GLY A 446 -18.74 5.15 -9.87
C GLY A 446 -18.81 6.65 -10.25
N ALA A 447 -18.89 7.55 -9.27
CA ALA A 447 -18.97 8.99 -9.52
C ALA A 447 -17.72 9.55 -10.21
N LYS A 448 -16.53 9.08 -9.81
CA LYS A 448 -15.26 9.45 -10.45
C LYS A 448 -15.17 8.75 -11.79
N ARG A 449 -15.20 9.53 -12.87
CA ARG A 449 -15.11 9.04 -14.26
C ARG A 449 -13.67 8.70 -14.62
N SER A 450 -13.11 7.67 -13.98
CA SER A 450 -11.88 7.03 -14.43
C SER A 450 -12.11 6.30 -15.77
N THR A 451 -11.04 5.83 -16.44
CA THR A 451 -11.17 5.29 -17.80
C THR A 451 -11.98 4.00 -17.87
N ASP A 452 -12.06 3.23 -16.77
CA ASP A 452 -12.97 2.08 -16.60
C ASP A 452 -14.45 2.48 -16.59
N GLN A 453 -14.79 3.69 -16.11
CA GLN A 453 -16.17 4.19 -16.08
C GLN A 453 -16.55 5.04 -17.31
N SER A 454 -15.57 5.55 -18.06
CA SER A 454 -15.76 6.48 -19.19
C SER A 454 -15.41 5.85 -20.53
N TRP A 455 -14.11 5.74 -20.81
CA TRP A 455 -13.59 5.41 -22.14
C TRP A 455 -13.62 3.91 -22.48
N VAL A 456 -13.30 3.02 -21.54
CA VAL A 456 -13.32 1.56 -21.78
C VAL A 456 -14.73 1.10 -22.16
N PRO A 457 -15.81 1.47 -21.42
CA PRO A 457 -17.17 1.09 -21.81
C PRO A 457 -17.54 1.61 -23.20
N ARG A 458 -17.10 2.81 -23.60
CA ARG A 458 -17.31 3.33 -24.96
C ARG A 458 -16.65 2.46 -26.03
N ALA A 459 -15.38 2.10 -25.83
CA ALA A 459 -14.66 1.21 -26.75
C ALA A 459 -15.37 -0.15 -26.89
N LEU A 460 -15.79 -0.75 -25.76
CA LEU A 460 -16.46 -2.05 -25.76
C LEU A 460 -17.86 -1.99 -26.37
N LYS A 461 -18.61 -0.90 -26.15
CA LYS A 461 -19.91 -0.63 -26.82
C LYS A 461 -19.75 -0.49 -28.34
N ALA A 462 -18.62 0.05 -28.79
CA ALA A 462 -18.28 0.17 -30.21
C ALA A 462 -17.73 -1.14 -30.83
N GLY A 463 -17.60 -2.22 -30.03
CA GLY A 463 -17.20 -3.55 -30.52
C GLY A 463 -15.74 -3.91 -30.28
N ALA A 464 -14.95 -3.08 -29.59
CA ALA A 464 -13.61 -3.47 -29.15
C ALA A 464 -13.69 -4.67 -28.17
N GLN A 465 -12.59 -5.41 -28.06
CA GLN A 465 -12.41 -6.46 -27.05
C GLN A 465 -11.35 -6.04 -26.04
N CYS A 466 -11.57 -6.31 -24.75
CA CYS A 466 -10.59 -6.05 -23.70
C CYS A 466 -10.17 -7.34 -23.01
N PHE A 467 -8.90 -7.67 -23.18
CA PHE A 467 -8.21 -8.81 -22.58
C PHE A 467 -7.58 -8.37 -21.26
N THR A 468 -8.17 -8.78 -20.14
CA THR A 468 -7.79 -8.36 -18.78
C THR A 468 -6.99 -9.46 -18.08
N GLY A 469 -6.15 -9.11 -17.09
CA GLY A 469 -5.32 -10.09 -16.38
C GLY A 469 -4.19 -10.69 -17.23
N LEU A 470 -3.80 -10.01 -18.31
CA LEU A 470 -2.79 -10.44 -19.28
C LEU A 470 -1.70 -9.38 -19.43
N ARG A 471 -0.46 -9.74 -19.08
CA ARG A 471 0.71 -8.87 -19.30
C ARG A 471 1.28 -9.10 -20.69
N VAL A 472 1.40 -8.03 -21.50
CA VAL A 472 2.16 -8.10 -22.75
C VAL A 472 3.64 -8.30 -22.45
N ALA A 473 4.21 -9.38 -22.98
CA ALA A 473 5.59 -9.79 -22.74
C ALA A 473 6.56 -9.18 -23.78
N ARG A 474 6.11 -8.99 -25.02
CA ARG A 474 6.89 -8.36 -26.11
C ARG A 474 6.01 -7.96 -27.28
N VAL A 475 6.51 -7.00 -28.07
CA VAL A 475 6.01 -6.70 -29.41
C VAL A 475 6.59 -7.71 -30.40
N LEU A 476 5.78 -8.14 -31.35
CA LEU A 476 6.20 -8.97 -32.48
C LEU A 476 6.66 -8.06 -33.61
N MET A 477 7.92 -8.23 -34.04
CA MET A 477 8.55 -7.43 -35.09
C MET A 477 8.80 -8.29 -36.35
N ARG A 478 8.63 -7.71 -37.53
CA ARG A 478 9.08 -8.24 -38.82
C ARG A 478 9.97 -7.18 -39.47
N GLY A 479 11.28 -7.30 -39.28
CA GLY A 479 12.20 -6.20 -39.59
C GLY A 479 11.97 -5.04 -38.62
N ASP A 480 11.78 -3.84 -39.14
CA ASP A 480 11.44 -2.62 -38.41
C ASP A 480 9.92 -2.43 -38.20
N LYS A 481 9.09 -3.30 -38.77
CA LYS A 481 7.63 -3.23 -38.65
C LYS A 481 7.10 -4.02 -37.46
N ALA A 482 6.30 -3.38 -36.61
CA ALA A 482 5.49 -4.07 -35.60
C ALA A 482 4.29 -4.76 -36.26
N VAL A 483 4.05 -6.03 -35.91
CA VAL A 483 3.01 -6.87 -36.50
C VAL A 483 2.06 -7.50 -35.47
N GLY A 484 2.21 -7.11 -34.20
CA GLY A 484 1.39 -7.64 -33.11
C GLY A 484 2.10 -7.70 -31.77
N VAL A 485 1.52 -8.42 -30.82
CA VAL A 485 2.05 -8.63 -29.47
C VAL A 485 1.83 -10.06 -28.99
N VAL A 486 2.57 -10.46 -27.95
CA VAL A 486 2.30 -11.66 -27.17
C VAL A 486 2.00 -11.26 -25.73
N ALA A 487 0.84 -11.68 -25.24
CA ALA A 487 0.39 -11.45 -23.87
C ALA A 487 0.31 -12.77 -23.09
N ARG A 488 0.56 -12.70 -21.78
CA ARG A 488 0.57 -13.86 -20.89
C ARG A 488 -0.13 -13.57 -19.58
N GLY A 489 -0.82 -14.56 -19.04
CA GLY A 489 -1.48 -14.49 -17.75
C GLY A 489 -1.65 -15.86 -17.13
N LEU A 490 -2.30 -15.87 -15.97
CA LEU A 490 -2.67 -17.07 -15.24
C LEU A 490 -4.19 -17.09 -15.08
N ASP A 491 -4.80 -18.24 -15.33
CA ASP A 491 -6.20 -18.46 -14.96
C ASP A 491 -6.36 -18.65 -13.44
N GLU A 492 -7.60 -18.87 -12.99
CA GLU A 492 -7.93 -19.05 -11.58
C GLU A 492 -7.26 -20.29 -10.94
N PHE A 493 -6.86 -21.27 -11.74
CA PHE A 493 -6.15 -22.48 -11.30
C PHE A 493 -4.62 -22.35 -11.38
N GLY A 494 -4.12 -21.17 -11.78
CA GLY A 494 -2.69 -20.92 -11.94
C GLY A 494 -2.10 -21.52 -13.21
N VAL A 495 -2.91 -21.89 -14.19
CA VAL A 495 -2.44 -22.39 -15.48
C VAL A 495 -2.05 -21.22 -16.38
N HIS A 496 -0.89 -21.35 -17.03
CA HIS A 496 -0.40 -20.35 -17.97
C HIS A 496 -1.27 -20.27 -19.23
N LYS A 497 -1.62 -19.04 -19.60
CA LYS A 497 -2.32 -18.69 -20.84
C LYS A 497 -1.45 -17.77 -21.67
N GLU A 498 -1.31 -18.05 -22.97
CA GLU A 498 -0.63 -17.19 -23.93
C GLU A 498 -1.61 -16.75 -25.03
N LEU A 499 -1.67 -15.44 -25.26
CA LEU A 499 -2.47 -14.83 -26.32
C LEU A 499 -1.57 -14.10 -27.30
N ARG A 500 -1.63 -14.50 -28.56
CA ARG A 500 -0.98 -13.83 -29.67
C ARG A 500 -1.99 -12.94 -30.40
N ILE A 501 -1.70 -11.64 -30.48
CA ILE A 501 -2.55 -10.69 -31.18
C ILE A 501 -1.76 -10.16 -32.37
N LYS A 502 -2.21 -10.46 -33.59
CA LYS A 502 -1.65 -9.83 -34.80
C LYS A 502 -2.38 -8.52 -35.07
N ALA A 503 -1.64 -7.47 -35.39
CA ALA A 503 -2.22 -6.16 -35.63
C ALA A 503 -1.45 -5.39 -36.70
N ARG A 504 -2.15 -4.47 -37.39
CA ARG A 504 -1.54 -3.52 -38.33
C ARG A 504 -0.82 -2.40 -37.61
N ALA A 505 -1.32 -2.02 -36.42
CA ALA A 505 -0.67 -1.07 -35.52
C ALA A 505 -0.66 -1.59 -34.07
N VAL A 506 0.45 -1.34 -33.38
CA VAL A 506 0.66 -1.64 -31.96
C VAL A 506 0.84 -0.33 -31.22
N VAL A 507 -0.06 -0.03 -30.29
CA VAL A 507 0.02 1.16 -29.43
C VAL A 507 0.38 0.73 -28.02
N ILE A 508 1.53 1.20 -27.53
CA ILE A 508 1.99 0.99 -26.15
C ILE A 508 1.45 2.13 -25.28
N SER A 509 0.74 1.76 -24.21
CA SER A 509 0.13 2.65 -23.22
C SER A 509 0.30 2.11 -21.79
N CYS A 510 1.46 1.50 -21.51
CA CYS A 510 1.79 0.83 -20.25
C CYS A 510 2.19 1.80 -19.12
N GLY A 511 2.04 3.12 -19.33
CA GLY A 511 2.44 4.16 -18.41
C GLY A 511 3.95 4.42 -18.43
N THR A 512 4.36 5.51 -17.77
CA THR A 512 5.74 6.03 -17.77
C THR A 512 6.79 5.03 -17.32
N PHE A 513 6.44 4.07 -16.46
CA PHE A 513 7.38 3.02 -16.05
C PHE A 513 7.33 1.79 -16.95
N GLY A 514 6.15 1.36 -17.41
CA GLY A 514 6.00 0.13 -18.17
C GLY A 514 6.38 0.26 -19.65
N SER A 515 6.04 1.38 -20.28
CA SER A 515 6.25 1.62 -21.71
C SER A 515 7.72 1.55 -22.16
N PRO A 516 8.68 2.22 -21.48
CA PRO A 516 10.09 2.07 -21.85
C PRO A 516 10.62 0.65 -21.64
N ILE A 517 10.10 -0.09 -20.65
CA ILE A 517 10.50 -1.48 -20.41
C ILE A 517 10.01 -2.39 -21.52
N LEU A 518 8.76 -2.27 -21.95
CA LEU A 518 8.22 -3.08 -23.03
C LEU A 518 8.97 -2.82 -24.35
N LEU A 519 9.34 -1.57 -24.63
CA LEU A 519 10.19 -1.23 -25.78
C LEU A 519 11.57 -1.89 -25.69
N GLN A 520 12.23 -1.83 -24.52
CA GLN A 520 13.51 -2.49 -24.28
C GLN A 520 13.40 -4.02 -24.43
N GLU A 521 12.33 -4.63 -23.92
CA GLU A 521 12.04 -6.07 -24.05
C GLU A 521 11.74 -6.49 -25.50
N SER A 522 11.32 -5.55 -26.32
CA SER A 522 11.07 -5.74 -27.76
C SER A 522 12.30 -5.43 -28.62
N GLY A 523 13.47 -5.17 -28.01
CA GLY A 523 14.73 -4.94 -28.72
C GLY A 523 14.91 -3.52 -29.25
N ILE A 524 14.04 -2.58 -28.89
CA ILE A 524 14.18 -1.18 -29.28
C ILE A 524 15.28 -0.52 -28.45
N ASN A 525 16.21 0.16 -29.14
CA ASN A 525 17.30 0.88 -28.51
C ASN A 525 17.41 2.28 -29.11
N LEU A 526 16.98 3.28 -28.34
CA LEU A 526 17.07 4.70 -28.70
C LEU A 526 17.82 5.46 -27.59
N PRO A 527 18.64 6.48 -27.93
CA PRO A 527 19.45 7.19 -26.93
C PRO A 527 18.64 7.83 -25.80
N ALA A 528 17.40 8.24 -26.06
CA ALA A 528 16.50 8.88 -25.10
C ALA A 528 15.60 7.88 -24.34
N LEU A 529 15.58 6.60 -24.71
CA LEU A 529 14.68 5.60 -24.14
C LEU A 529 14.91 5.44 -22.63
N GLY A 530 13.85 5.65 -21.85
CA GLY A 530 13.88 5.57 -20.40
C GLY A 530 14.54 6.77 -19.72
N LYS A 531 14.86 7.86 -20.43
CA LYS A 531 15.44 9.09 -19.83
C LYS A 531 14.37 10.15 -19.60
N ASN A 532 14.77 11.33 -19.09
CA ASN A 532 13.91 12.50 -18.93
C ASN A 532 12.70 12.31 -18.01
N LEU A 533 12.76 11.34 -17.09
CA LEU A 533 11.66 11.08 -16.16
C LEU A 533 11.45 12.31 -15.26
N SER A 534 10.24 12.84 -15.27
CA SER A 534 9.71 13.83 -14.32
C SER A 534 8.69 13.19 -13.40
N VAL A 535 8.55 13.64 -12.14
CA VAL A 535 7.70 12.98 -11.12
C VAL A 535 7.03 13.90 -10.10
N HIS A 536 6.86 15.20 -10.37
CA HIS A 536 6.22 16.18 -9.47
C HIS A 536 6.41 15.86 -7.96
N PRO A 537 7.63 16.01 -7.40
CA PRO A 537 7.87 15.73 -5.99
C PRO A 537 6.99 16.64 -5.11
N ALA A 538 6.41 16.04 -4.07
CA ALA A 538 5.40 16.65 -3.23
C ALA A 538 5.68 16.44 -1.75
N LEU A 539 5.28 17.42 -0.94
CA LEU A 539 5.24 17.34 0.51
C LEU A 539 3.84 17.69 1.00
N GLY A 540 3.50 17.16 2.16
CA GLY A 540 2.28 17.48 2.87
C GLY A 540 2.60 17.90 4.30
N VAL A 541 1.74 18.73 4.87
CA VAL A 541 1.78 19.03 6.30
C VAL A 541 0.52 18.53 6.98
N ILE A 542 0.65 18.21 8.26
CA ILE A 542 -0.43 17.83 9.15
C ILE A 542 -0.52 18.95 10.19
N ALA A 543 -1.66 19.60 10.30
CA ALA A 543 -1.84 20.76 11.18
C ALA A 543 -2.97 20.52 12.17
N GLU A 544 -2.72 20.79 13.44
CA GLU A 544 -3.71 20.75 14.51
C GLU A 544 -4.35 22.13 14.70
N PHE A 545 -5.67 22.14 14.90
CA PHE A 545 -6.49 23.33 15.12
C PHE A 545 -7.13 23.29 16.52
N PRO A 546 -7.52 24.44 17.09
CA PRO A 546 -8.14 24.51 18.43
C PRO A 546 -9.51 23.84 18.50
N HIS A 547 -10.22 23.76 17.38
CA HIS A 547 -11.57 23.22 17.27
C HIS A 547 -11.63 22.10 16.24
N SER A 548 -12.61 21.21 16.40
CA SER A 548 -12.83 20.13 15.43
C SER A 548 -13.05 20.68 14.02
N LEU A 549 -12.47 19.98 13.04
CA LEU A 549 -12.69 20.20 11.62
C LEU A 549 -13.84 19.32 11.06
N GLY A 550 -14.64 18.71 11.92
CA GLY A 550 -15.72 17.82 11.54
C GLY A 550 -15.20 16.46 11.08
N GLU A 551 -15.77 15.94 9.98
CA GLU A 551 -15.50 14.61 9.44
C GLU A 551 -14.61 14.73 8.18
N PRO A 552 -13.27 14.79 8.30
CA PRO A 552 -12.38 14.98 7.15
C PRO A 552 -12.42 13.80 6.16
N TRP A 553 -12.86 12.62 6.60
CA TRP A 553 -13.13 11.45 5.77
C TRP A 553 -14.44 11.54 4.96
N ARG A 554 -15.33 12.50 5.25
CA ARG A 554 -16.51 12.82 4.43
C ARG A 554 -16.31 14.09 3.61
N ALA A 555 -15.11 14.22 3.07
CA ALA A 555 -14.75 15.30 2.19
C ALA A 555 -13.96 14.76 1.00
N ILE A 556 -13.94 15.54 -0.07
CA ILE A 556 -13.09 15.27 -1.22
C ILE A 556 -11.62 15.49 -0.80
N PRO A 557 -10.71 14.50 -0.94
CA PRO A 557 -9.32 14.63 -0.47
C PRO A 557 -8.56 15.79 -1.12
N GLN A 558 -8.74 15.96 -2.44
CA GLN A 558 -8.16 17.07 -3.20
C GLN A 558 -9.29 17.98 -3.67
N SER A 559 -9.94 18.66 -2.72
CA SER A 559 -11.11 19.51 -2.96
C SER A 559 -10.75 20.94 -3.31
N TYR A 560 -9.65 21.46 -2.76
CA TYR A 560 -9.30 22.87 -2.75
C TYR A 560 -7.83 23.06 -3.11
N GLY A 561 -7.49 24.17 -3.77
CA GLY A 561 -6.13 24.45 -4.19
C GLY A 561 -5.77 25.92 -4.08
N VAL A 562 -4.47 26.18 -4.02
CA VAL A 562 -3.86 27.51 -4.03
C VAL A 562 -2.72 27.51 -5.05
N HIS A 563 -2.61 28.57 -5.84
CA HIS A 563 -1.57 28.77 -6.83
C HIS A 563 -1.11 30.25 -6.86
N GLY A 564 0.05 30.52 -7.47
CA GLY A 564 0.61 31.88 -7.54
C GLY A 564 1.39 32.32 -6.28
N VAL A 565 1.68 31.40 -5.36
CA VAL A 565 2.38 31.69 -4.09
C VAL A 565 3.84 31.25 -4.13
N GLY A 566 4.75 32.20 -4.00
CA GLY A 566 6.20 31.97 -3.98
C GLY A 566 6.80 31.85 -5.39
N ASP A 567 6.70 30.69 -6.02
CA ASP A 567 7.23 30.40 -7.37
C ASP A 567 6.11 29.71 -8.20
N SER A 568 5.98 30.07 -9.48
CA SER A 568 4.95 29.52 -10.39
C SER A 568 5.05 28.01 -10.59
N ARG A 569 6.18 27.38 -10.21
CA ARG A 569 6.39 25.93 -10.26
C ARG A 569 5.84 25.22 -9.03
N ILE A 570 5.31 25.94 -8.05
CA ILE A 570 4.72 25.37 -6.83
C ILE A 570 3.20 25.45 -6.94
N ARG A 571 2.53 24.34 -6.62
CA ARG A 571 1.08 24.27 -6.57
C ARG A 571 0.64 23.57 -5.31
N TYR A 572 -0.24 24.21 -4.54
CA TYR A 572 -0.74 23.70 -3.27
C TYR A 572 -2.13 23.11 -3.49
N GLU A 573 -2.34 21.91 -2.97
CA GLU A 573 -3.57 21.17 -3.17
C GLU A 573 -3.92 20.42 -1.89
N GLY A 574 -5.22 20.25 -1.65
CA GLY A 574 -5.72 19.37 -0.61
C GLY A 574 -5.18 17.97 -0.80
N PHE A 575 -4.96 17.27 0.31
CA PHE A 575 -4.89 15.82 0.33
C PHE A 575 -5.49 15.35 1.64
N TYR A 576 -5.85 14.07 1.68
CA TYR A 576 -6.27 13.41 2.90
C TYR A 576 -5.73 11.98 2.88
N VAL A 577 -5.06 11.59 3.96
CA VAL A 577 -4.74 10.20 4.26
C VAL A 577 -5.54 9.74 5.48
N PRO A 578 -6.16 8.55 5.44
CA PRO A 578 -6.84 7.96 6.59
C PRO A 578 -5.92 7.75 7.81
N PRO A 579 -6.47 7.61 9.03
CA PRO A 579 -5.70 7.53 10.28
C PRO A 579 -4.57 6.51 10.29
N GLY A 580 -4.81 5.26 9.86
CA GLY A 580 -3.76 4.23 9.79
C GLY A 580 -2.56 4.61 8.91
N LEU A 581 -2.83 5.25 7.76
CA LEU A 581 -1.77 5.75 6.87
C LEU A 581 -1.14 7.05 7.36
N MET A 582 -1.91 7.90 8.07
CA MET A 582 -1.39 9.10 8.72
C MET A 582 -0.37 8.74 9.81
N ALA A 583 -0.69 7.74 10.64
CA ALA A 583 0.23 7.24 11.66
C ALA A 583 1.54 6.72 11.05
N ALA A 584 1.44 5.96 9.96
CA ALA A 584 2.59 5.50 9.19
C ALA A 584 3.45 6.66 8.63
N ALA A 585 2.81 7.76 8.21
CA ALA A 585 3.50 8.95 7.72
C ALA A 585 4.23 9.72 8.85
N LEU A 586 3.59 9.84 10.02
CA LEU A 586 4.14 10.54 11.20
C LEU A 586 5.36 9.85 11.82
N GLY A 587 5.57 8.56 11.56
CA GLY A 587 6.87 7.92 11.75
C GLY A 587 6.92 6.93 12.91
N GLU A 588 7.65 7.23 13.98
CA GLU A 588 7.86 6.28 15.07
C GLU A 588 6.70 6.29 16.07
N TYR A 589 6.38 5.12 16.62
CA TYR A 589 5.39 5.01 17.67
C TYR A 589 5.92 5.59 18.98
N ASN A 590 5.42 6.75 19.38
CA ASN A 590 5.81 7.48 20.57
C ASN A 590 4.65 8.36 21.09
N ASP A 591 4.86 9.06 22.20
CA ASP A 591 3.84 9.93 22.79
C ASP A 591 3.42 11.07 21.86
N ALA A 592 4.32 11.54 20.99
CA ALA A 592 3.98 12.56 20.00
C ALA A 592 3.02 12.00 18.94
N LEU A 593 3.24 10.77 18.44
CA LEU A 593 2.30 10.10 17.55
C LEU A 593 0.94 9.94 18.24
N ASN A 594 0.89 9.43 19.47
CA ASN A 594 -0.38 9.28 20.20
C ASN A 594 -1.10 10.62 20.36
N SER A 595 -0.39 11.69 20.71
CA SER A 595 -0.97 13.04 20.76
C SER A 595 -1.57 13.49 19.43
N TRP A 596 -0.95 13.17 18.29
CA TRP A 596 -1.51 13.47 16.97
C TRP A 596 -2.76 12.63 16.68
N MET A 597 -2.76 11.35 17.05
CA MET A 597 -3.86 10.42 16.82
C MET A 597 -5.06 10.67 17.74
N ASP A 598 -4.83 11.18 18.96
CA ASP A 598 -5.88 11.64 19.89
C ASP A 598 -6.58 12.91 19.38
N SER A 599 -5.86 13.73 18.61
CA SER A 599 -6.35 14.98 18.05
C SER A 599 -6.90 14.87 16.63
N VAL A 600 -7.09 13.66 16.08
CA VAL A 600 -7.39 13.44 14.65
C VAL A 600 -8.59 14.26 14.13
N ASN A 601 -9.61 14.50 14.96
CA ASN A 601 -10.80 15.29 14.61
C ASN A 601 -10.54 16.80 14.53
N ARG A 602 -9.37 17.26 14.96
CA ARG A 602 -8.87 18.64 14.88
C ARG A 602 -7.71 18.77 13.88
N VAL A 603 -7.39 17.71 13.15
CA VAL A 603 -6.26 17.67 12.24
C VAL A 603 -6.72 17.99 10.81
N GLY A 604 -6.07 18.98 10.21
CA GLY A 604 -6.19 19.31 8.79
C GLY A 604 -4.93 18.89 8.03
N GLN A 605 -5.12 18.42 6.80
CA GLN A 605 -4.04 17.99 5.91
C GLN A 605 -4.07 18.84 4.64
N PHE A 606 -2.91 19.33 4.21
CA PHE A 606 -2.77 20.09 2.97
C PHE A 606 -1.34 20.00 2.47
N GLY A 607 -1.16 19.97 1.15
CA GLY A 607 0.14 19.69 0.57
C GLY A 607 0.44 20.56 -0.64
N PHE A 608 1.59 20.29 -1.24
CA PHE A 608 1.99 20.93 -2.48
C PHE A 608 2.88 20.02 -3.30
N MET A 609 2.92 20.28 -4.60
CA MET A 609 3.84 19.66 -5.54
C MET A 609 4.71 20.70 -6.23
N VAL A 610 5.86 20.25 -6.71
CA VAL A 610 6.83 21.08 -7.44
C VAL A 610 6.98 20.58 -8.87
N ARG A 611 6.88 21.48 -9.84
CA ARG A 611 7.22 21.24 -11.25
C ARG A 611 8.74 21.09 -11.40
N ASP A 612 9.19 19.88 -11.70
CA ASP A 612 10.60 19.54 -11.94
C ASP A 612 10.98 19.68 -13.43
N ARG A 613 12.22 19.31 -13.77
CA ARG A 613 12.79 19.43 -15.14
C ARG A 613 13.19 18.09 -15.77
N GLY A 614 12.62 16.97 -15.31
CA GLY A 614 12.81 15.66 -15.93
C GLY A 614 14.25 15.13 -15.83
N VAL A 615 14.71 14.76 -14.63
CA VAL A 615 16.10 14.33 -14.37
C VAL A 615 16.24 12.84 -14.06
N GLY A 616 15.12 12.10 -14.03
CA GLY A 616 15.13 10.69 -13.69
C GLY A 616 15.36 9.76 -14.88
N THR A 617 15.50 8.47 -14.58
CA THR A 617 15.58 7.41 -15.58
C THR A 617 14.79 6.17 -15.16
N VAL A 618 14.37 5.39 -16.15
CA VAL A 618 13.75 4.08 -16.01
C VAL A 618 14.55 3.09 -16.85
N ARG A 619 15.00 2.01 -16.22
CA ARG A 619 15.76 0.95 -16.90
C ARG A 619 15.20 -0.41 -16.54
N ARG A 620 15.36 -1.37 -17.44
CA ARG A 620 15.03 -2.76 -17.16
C ARG A 620 15.88 -3.31 -16.01
N GLY A 621 15.20 -3.81 -14.99
CA GLY A 621 15.77 -4.56 -13.90
C GLY A 621 15.52 -6.07 -14.02
N PRO A 622 15.93 -6.84 -12.99
CA PRO A 622 15.71 -8.28 -12.93
C PRO A 622 14.22 -8.65 -13.09
N GLY A 623 13.95 -9.72 -13.84
CA GLY A 623 12.58 -10.19 -14.06
C GLY A 623 11.68 -9.24 -14.86
N GLY A 624 12.25 -8.23 -15.53
CA GLY A 624 11.47 -7.23 -16.28
C GLY A 624 10.84 -6.15 -15.40
N ARG A 625 11.20 -6.06 -14.11
CA ARG A 625 10.75 -4.98 -13.23
C ARG A 625 11.49 -3.67 -13.54
N PRO A 626 10.83 -2.51 -13.50
CA PRO A 626 11.49 -1.22 -13.73
C PRO A 626 12.40 -0.85 -12.55
N ILE A 627 13.65 -0.48 -12.84
CA ILE A 627 14.51 0.25 -11.92
C ILE A 627 14.32 1.73 -12.23
N VAL A 628 13.72 2.45 -11.30
CA VAL A 628 13.43 3.88 -11.43
C VAL A 628 14.43 4.66 -10.59
N THR A 629 15.08 5.66 -11.19
CA THR A 629 16.02 6.56 -10.49
C THR A 629 15.56 8.00 -10.63
N TYR A 630 15.63 8.78 -9.57
CA TYR A 630 15.34 10.22 -9.60
C TYR A 630 16.19 10.96 -8.58
N LYS A 631 16.56 12.21 -8.85
CA LYS A 631 17.34 13.02 -7.90
C LYS A 631 16.59 14.31 -7.62
N ILE A 632 16.33 14.59 -6.34
CA ILE A 632 15.96 15.94 -5.90
C ILE A 632 17.18 16.84 -6.13
N THR A 633 17.07 17.70 -7.13
CA THR A 633 18.12 18.67 -7.50
C THR A 633 18.15 19.83 -6.49
N PRO A 634 19.24 20.63 -6.45
CA PRO A 634 19.28 21.82 -5.62
C PRO A 634 18.14 22.81 -5.91
N ASP A 635 17.76 22.97 -7.18
CA ASP A 635 16.63 23.80 -7.61
C ASP A 635 15.30 23.28 -7.05
N VAL A 636 15.01 21.97 -7.21
CA VAL A 636 13.79 21.36 -6.67
C VAL A 636 13.77 21.43 -5.13
N LEU A 637 14.91 21.18 -4.47
CA LEU A 637 15.01 21.32 -3.02
C LEU A 637 14.70 22.74 -2.55
N SER A 638 15.21 23.75 -3.25
CA SER A 638 14.92 25.16 -2.96
C SER A 638 13.41 25.44 -3.04
N LEU A 639 12.75 24.98 -4.11
CA LEU A 639 11.30 25.10 -4.27
C LEU A 639 10.53 24.37 -3.19
N MET A 640 10.97 23.18 -2.77
CA MET A 640 10.33 22.44 -1.69
C MET A 640 10.43 23.18 -0.36
N LYS A 641 11.56 23.85 -0.07
CA LYS A 641 11.70 24.67 1.14
C LYS A 641 10.81 25.91 1.10
N ILE A 642 10.73 26.59 -0.05
CA ILE A 642 9.83 27.74 -0.27
C ILE A 642 8.36 27.31 -0.12
N GLY A 643 7.99 26.20 -0.75
CA GLY A 643 6.64 25.64 -0.67
C GLY A 643 6.26 25.28 0.76
N LEU A 644 7.17 24.65 1.50
CA LEU A 644 6.93 24.27 2.88
C LEU A 644 6.75 25.49 3.80
N ALA A 645 7.61 26.51 3.64
CA ALA A 645 7.50 27.76 4.39
C ALA A 645 6.14 28.46 4.17
N ASN A 646 5.75 28.65 2.91
CA ASN A 646 4.48 29.28 2.56
C ASN A 646 3.28 28.44 3.00
N LEU A 647 3.33 27.12 2.86
CA LEU A 647 2.26 26.25 3.32
C LEU A 647 2.08 26.33 4.85
N CYS A 648 3.17 26.34 5.61
CA CYS A 648 3.07 26.54 7.06
C CYS A 648 2.46 27.89 7.41
N GLU A 649 2.84 28.96 6.70
CA GLU A 649 2.25 30.29 6.90
C GLU A 649 0.75 30.33 6.58
N ILE A 650 0.31 29.67 5.49
CA ILE A 650 -1.11 29.51 5.15
C ILE A 650 -1.85 28.79 6.28
N MET A 651 -1.31 27.68 6.78
CA MET A 651 -1.99 26.89 7.81
C MET A 651 -2.04 27.63 9.16
N LEU A 652 -0.96 28.31 9.57
CA LEU A 652 -0.91 29.13 10.78
C LEU A 652 -1.88 30.32 10.70
N ALA A 653 -1.89 31.04 9.58
CA ALA A 653 -2.83 32.13 9.36
C ALA A 653 -4.29 31.64 9.29
N GLY A 654 -4.51 30.40 8.84
CA GLY A 654 -5.78 29.69 8.92
C GLY A 654 -6.20 29.26 10.34
N GLY A 655 -5.35 29.45 11.34
CA GLY A 655 -5.61 29.17 12.75
C GLY A 655 -5.03 27.85 13.27
N ALA A 656 -4.07 27.24 12.58
CA ALA A 656 -3.33 26.10 13.13
C ALA A 656 -2.46 26.52 14.31
N GLU A 657 -2.41 25.69 15.36
CA GLU A 657 -1.58 25.91 16.55
C GLU A 657 -0.24 25.16 16.46
N ARG A 658 -0.24 24.04 15.75
CA ARG A 658 0.90 23.14 15.62
C ARG A 658 0.88 22.46 14.26
N ILE A 659 2.04 22.37 13.60
CA ILE A 659 2.17 21.79 12.27
C ILE A 659 3.33 20.79 12.23
N ASN A 660 3.02 19.54 11.91
CA ASN A 660 4.03 18.57 11.52
C ASN A 660 4.35 18.71 10.03
N ILE A 661 5.61 18.95 9.72
CA ILE A 661 6.08 19.23 8.36
C ILE A 661 6.70 18.02 7.64
N GLY A 662 6.76 16.85 8.28
CA GLY A 662 7.34 15.65 7.68
C GLY A 662 8.84 15.73 7.36
N VAL A 663 9.57 16.68 7.98
CA VAL A 663 11.02 16.85 7.81
C VAL A 663 11.77 16.30 9.02
N ARG A 664 12.63 15.31 8.79
CA ARG A 664 13.40 14.63 9.84
C ARG A 664 14.36 15.60 10.53
N GLY A 665 14.42 15.50 11.86
CA GLY A 665 15.29 16.33 12.69
C GLY A 665 14.78 17.74 12.92
N LEU A 666 13.63 18.11 12.34
CA LEU A 666 12.91 19.34 12.67
C LEU A 666 11.64 18.99 13.45
N GLY A 667 11.39 19.73 14.52
CA GLY A 667 10.18 19.60 15.31
C GLY A 667 8.97 20.26 14.64
N ASP A 668 7.84 20.25 15.36
CA ASP A 668 6.62 20.89 14.88
C ASP A 668 6.78 22.42 14.80
N ILE A 669 6.06 23.04 13.85
CA ILE A 669 6.05 24.48 13.63
C ILE A 669 4.81 25.08 14.28
N ALA A 670 4.99 26.13 15.09
CA ALA A 670 3.92 26.82 15.81
C ALA A 670 3.97 28.36 15.68
N SER A 671 4.90 28.90 14.87
CA SER A 671 5.00 30.35 14.64
C SER A 671 5.37 30.68 13.20
N VAL A 672 4.89 31.83 12.74
CA VAL A 672 5.13 32.33 11.38
C VAL A 672 6.61 32.61 11.15
N ASP A 673 7.34 33.09 12.16
CA ASP A 673 8.78 33.34 12.04
C ASP A 673 9.57 32.05 11.82
N HIS A 674 9.22 30.98 12.54
CA HIS A 674 9.83 29.67 12.31
C HIS A 674 9.45 29.12 10.93
N ALA A 675 8.20 29.25 10.50
CA ALA A 675 7.76 28.86 9.16
C ALA A 675 8.59 29.55 8.06
N ARG A 676 8.78 30.88 8.18
CA ARG A 676 9.56 31.67 7.22
C ARG A 676 11.05 31.30 7.22
N ALA A 677 11.60 30.89 8.36
CA ALA A 677 12.99 30.46 8.46
C ALA A 677 13.30 29.17 7.68
N LEU A 678 12.29 28.31 7.42
CA LEU A 678 12.46 27.03 6.72
C LEU A 678 13.11 27.16 5.34
N SER A 679 12.89 28.28 4.63
CA SER A 679 13.54 28.53 3.33
C SER A 679 15.07 28.65 3.43
N SER A 680 15.57 29.04 4.60
CA SER A 680 16.99 29.27 4.90
C SER A 680 17.63 28.14 5.69
N GLU A 681 16.83 27.21 6.23
CA GLU A 681 17.30 26.08 7.04
C GLU A 681 18.24 25.13 6.29
N GLY A 682 19.09 24.42 7.04
CA GLY A 682 20.03 23.41 6.54
C GLY A 682 19.40 22.09 6.08
N ILE A 683 18.18 22.14 5.51
CA ILE A 683 17.42 20.98 5.05
C ILE A 683 18.10 20.35 3.84
N LYS A 684 18.35 19.04 3.93
CA LYS A 684 18.96 18.22 2.88
C LYS A 684 17.93 17.22 2.35
N PRO A 685 18.07 16.70 1.11
CA PRO A 685 17.06 15.82 0.50
C PRO A 685 16.64 14.61 1.36
N TRP A 686 17.58 13.98 2.07
CA TRP A 686 17.31 12.82 2.94
C TRP A 686 16.57 13.16 4.24
N HIS A 687 16.48 14.44 4.61
CA HIS A 687 15.61 14.88 5.70
C HIS A 687 14.13 14.86 5.27
N LEU A 688 13.83 14.96 3.98
CA LEU A 688 12.47 14.99 3.47
C LEU A 688 11.87 13.58 3.42
N SER A 689 10.55 13.48 3.53
CA SER A 689 9.78 12.26 3.25
C SER A 689 8.76 12.51 2.12
N PRO A 690 9.22 12.80 0.89
CA PRO A 690 8.35 13.21 -0.20
C PRO A 690 7.59 12.03 -0.82
N MET A 691 6.41 12.33 -1.34
CA MET A 691 5.78 11.50 -2.37
C MET A 691 6.08 12.08 -3.75
N ALA A 692 5.96 11.25 -4.77
CA ALA A 692 6.00 11.70 -6.15
C ALA A 692 4.74 11.27 -6.88
N PHE A 693 4.32 12.11 -7.82
CA PHE A 693 3.11 11.96 -8.60
C PHE A 693 3.39 12.27 -10.06
N HIS A 694 2.46 11.94 -10.94
CA HIS A 694 2.53 12.41 -12.32
C HIS A 694 3.86 12.05 -13.03
N PRO A 695 4.30 10.77 -13.01
CA PRO A 695 5.52 10.39 -13.72
C PRO A 695 5.34 10.60 -15.23
N LEU A 696 6.26 11.29 -15.92
CA LEU A 696 6.20 11.56 -17.37
C LEU A 696 7.56 11.45 -18.08
N GLY A 697 7.57 11.34 -19.41
CA GLY A 697 8.73 11.68 -20.27
C GLY A 697 9.70 10.56 -20.67
N THR A 698 9.52 9.34 -20.18
CA THR A 698 10.44 8.21 -20.42
C THR A 698 10.46 7.68 -21.85
N CYS A 699 9.46 8.04 -22.65
CA CYS A 699 9.38 7.81 -24.08
C CYS A 699 9.04 9.14 -24.80
N ALA A 700 9.64 10.25 -24.35
CA ALA A 700 9.28 11.59 -24.78
C ALA A 700 9.15 11.75 -26.30
N MET A 701 8.10 12.45 -26.70
CA MET A 701 7.89 12.93 -28.07
C MET A 701 8.91 14.01 -28.43
N GLY A 702 9.33 14.06 -29.69
CA GLY A 702 10.14 15.15 -30.21
C GLY A 702 10.43 15.05 -31.71
N VAL A 703 11.28 15.96 -32.20
CA VAL A 703 11.57 16.11 -33.64
C VAL A 703 12.75 15.27 -34.14
N SER A 704 13.42 14.51 -33.25
CA SER A 704 14.63 13.76 -33.60
C SER A 704 14.84 12.52 -32.75
N ALA A 705 15.17 11.40 -33.39
CA ALA A 705 15.56 10.14 -32.74
C ALA A 705 16.80 10.24 -31.84
N LYS A 706 17.59 11.34 -31.94
CA LYS A 706 18.75 11.58 -31.08
C LYS A 706 18.35 12.00 -29.67
N SER A 707 17.22 12.67 -29.51
CA SER A 707 16.78 13.30 -28.25
C SER A 707 15.39 12.87 -27.79
N ALA A 708 14.64 12.13 -28.61
CA ALA A 708 13.29 11.65 -28.33
C ALA A 708 13.12 10.16 -28.70
N VAL A 709 12.02 9.57 -28.26
CA VAL A 709 11.67 8.15 -28.51
C VAL A 709 10.58 8.02 -29.55
N VAL A 710 9.60 8.91 -29.52
CA VAL A 710 8.54 8.97 -30.52
C VAL A 710 8.57 10.28 -31.29
N ASP A 711 8.14 10.23 -32.54
CA ASP A 711 7.96 11.41 -33.38
C ASP A 711 6.67 12.18 -33.02
N LEU A 712 6.41 13.28 -33.73
CA LEU A 712 5.24 14.13 -33.52
C LEU A 712 3.89 13.45 -33.90
N ARG A 713 3.93 12.25 -34.47
CA ARG A 713 2.78 11.37 -34.76
C ARG A 713 2.68 10.21 -33.78
N HIS A 714 3.45 10.23 -32.68
CA HIS A 714 3.55 9.17 -31.67
C HIS A 714 4.25 7.88 -32.12
N GLN A 715 4.77 7.81 -33.35
CA GLN A 715 5.43 6.61 -33.85
C GLN A 715 6.84 6.52 -33.26
N VAL A 716 7.23 5.33 -32.81
CA VAL A 716 8.58 5.08 -32.29
C VAL A 716 9.58 5.24 -33.44
N PHE A 717 10.62 6.05 -33.23
CA PHE A 717 11.61 6.31 -34.26
C PHE A 717 12.27 5.02 -34.76
N GLY A 718 12.40 4.90 -36.09
CA GLY A 718 13.02 3.74 -36.74
C GLY A 718 12.14 2.49 -36.73
N THR A 719 10.83 2.64 -36.54
CA THR A 719 9.87 1.53 -36.62
C THR A 719 8.64 1.92 -37.43
N GLU A 720 8.01 0.93 -38.05
CA GLU A 720 6.71 1.08 -38.72
C GLU A 720 5.62 0.44 -37.85
N GLY A 721 4.50 1.14 -37.64
CA GLY A 721 3.32 0.58 -36.97
C GLY A 721 3.44 0.42 -35.45
N LEU A 722 4.49 0.95 -34.81
CA LEU A 722 4.67 0.93 -33.36
C LEU A 722 4.59 2.34 -32.76
N TYR A 723 3.70 2.53 -31.78
CA TYR A 723 3.40 3.84 -31.21
C TYR A 723 3.49 3.82 -29.68
N VAL A 724 3.77 4.98 -29.05
CA VAL A 724 3.62 5.17 -27.60
C VAL A 724 2.67 6.32 -27.33
N VAL A 725 1.59 6.03 -26.59
CA VAL A 725 0.53 6.99 -26.29
C VAL A 725 0.13 6.84 -24.82
N ASP A 726 0.87 7.53 -23.96
CA ASP A 726 0.61 7.65 -22.52
C ASP A 726 1.52 8.74 -21.90
N GLY A 727 1.60 8.80 -20.57
CA GLY A 727 2.48 9.70 -19.83
C GLY A 727 3.97 9.61 -20.19
N ALA A 728 4.46 8.46 -20.67
CA ALA A 728 5.83 8.30 -21.13
C ALA A 728 6.12 9.21 -22.33
N SER A 729 5.13 9.41 -23.21
CA SER A 729 5.27 10.21 -24.43
C SER A 729 5.17 11.72 -24.21
N VAL A 730 4.70 12.16 -23.04
CA VAL A 730 4.57 13.59 -22.71
C VAL A 730 5.96 14.23 -22.60
N PRO A 731 6.28 15.28 -23.39
CA PRO A 731 7.67 15.77 -23.54
C PRO A 731 8.30 16.37 -22.28
N SER A 732 7.50 16.99 -21.40
CA SER A 732 8.00 17.70 -20.23
C SER A 732 7.02 17.69 -19.07
N SER A 733 7.54 18.02 -17.89
CA SER A 733 6.77 18.19 -16.65
C SER A 733 5.74 19.32 -16.80
N LEU A 734 4.48 19.08 -16.43
CA LEU A 734 3.37 20.00 -16.71
C LEU A 734 3.11 21.03 -15.60
N GLY A 735 3.52 20.76 -14.36
CA GLY A 735 3.13 21.55 -13.18
C GLY A 735 1.67 21.38 -12.74
N VAL A 736 0.92 20.50 -13.39
CA VAL A 736 -0.48 20.14 -13.07
C VAL A 736 -0.70 18.64 -13.26
N ASN A 737 -1.85 18.12 -12.80
CA ASN A 737 -2.25 16.74 -13.09
C ASN A 737 -2.27 16.47 -14.62
N PRO A 738 -1.62 15.40 -15.11
CA PRO A 738 -1.42 15.18 -16.54
C PRO A 738 -2.53 14.38 -17.21
N GLN A 739 -3.54 13.89 -16.49
CA GLN A 739 -4.52 12.94 -17.05
C GLN A 739 -5.20 13.52 -18.30
N VAL A 740 -5.67 14.77 -18.22
CA VAL A 740 -6.36 15.42 -19.34
C VAL A 740 -5.40 15.60 -20.51
N THR A 741 -4.17 16.06 -20.28
CA THR A 741 -3.15 16.20 -21.33
C THR A 741 -2.86 14.88 -22.03
N ILE A 742 -2.70 13.79 -21.26
CA ILE A 742 -2.45 12.45 -21.81
C ILE A 742 -3.64 11.99 -22.66
N MET A 743 -4.87 12.17 -22.17
CA MET A 743 -6.09 11.82 -22.92
C MET A 743 -6.25 12.67 -24.18
N SER A 744 -5.92 13.97 -24.13
CA SER A 744 -5.95 14.85 -25.31
C SER A 744 -4.96 14.39 -26.37
N MET A 745 -3.73 14.05 -25.96
CA MET A 745 -2.72 13.47 -26.85
C MET A 745 -3.18 12.13 -27.43
N ALA A 746 -3.91 11.32 -26.65
CA ALA A 746 -4.47 10.06 -27.12
C ALA A 746 -5.57 10.21 -28.17
N LEU A 747 -6.47 11.19 -27.99
CA LEU A 747 -7.49 11.50 -29.01
C LEU A 747 -6.84 12.01 -30.29
N ARG A 748 -5.83 12.89 -30.19
CA ARG A 748 -5.03 13.33 -31.34
C ARG A 748 -4.35 12.16 -32.05
N ALA A 749 -3.71 11.26 -31.30
CA ALA A 749 -3.07 10.08 -31.87
C ALA A 749 -4.08 9.16 -32.57
N ALA A 750 -5.28 8.99 -32.04
CA ALA A 750 -6.35 8.24 -32.69
C ALA A 750 -6.84 8.88 -34.00
N ASP A 751 -6.88 10.21 -34.08
CA ASP A 751 -7.22 10.92 -35.31
C ASP A 751 -6.16 10.70 -36.40
N LEU A 752 -4.88 10.80 -36.05
CA LEU A 752 -3.77 10.56 -36.97
C LEU A 752 -3.69 9.09 -37.41
N LEU A 753 -3.81 8.15 -36.47
CA LEU A 753 -3.72 6.72 -36.77
C LEU A 753 -4.90 6.24 -37.64
N ALA A 754 -6.10 6.79 -37.43
CA ALA A 754 -7.24 6.51 -38.29
C ALA A 754 -6.97 6.94 -39.74
N GLN A 755 -6.30 8.07 -39.97
CA GLN A 755 -5.92 8.53 -41.31
C GLN A 755 -4.87 7.61 -41.94
N ASP A 756 -3.92 7.11 -41.14
CA ASP A 756 -2.86 6.21 -41.64
C ASP A 756 -3.36 4.80 -41.96
N LEU A 757 -4.47 4.37 -41.34
CA LEU A 757 -5.07 3.04 -41.51
C LEU A 757 -6.25 2.98 -42.49
N SER A 758 -6.84 4.13 -42.84
CA SER A 758 -7.89 4.25 -43.86
C SER A 758 -7.29 4.19 -45.26
#